data_AF-A0A355FVN1-F1
#
_entry.id   AF-A0A355FVN1-F1
#
_cell.length_a   1.000
_cell.length_b   1.000
_cell.length_c   1.000
_cell.angle_alpha   90.00
_cell.angle_beta   90.00
_cell.angle_gamma   90.00
#
_symmetry.space_group_name_H-M   'P 1'
#
loop_
_entity.id
_entity.type
_entity.pdbx_description
1 polymer ?
#
loop_
_entity_poly.entity_id
_entity_poly.type
_entity_poly.pdbx_seq_one_letter_code
_entity_poly.pdbx_strand_id
1 'polypeptide(L)'
;IFRAEAHQGNDLVLALAHRTEPLPPDWTVLAEAADESILNILASQSFLHPGALTILVPKSTNPTTWHSASWTLIVDGVETSLTLDEPVQISVPLNSESTSIGVRVEHQGSVHERHLLFPIYGQENCPEPDDPPWPISNQSDPYWVGVFDDGTPVTGQALVRLGSDQVFDRPMIILEGFDPNLQGSNPEYGFGDMNWDVLWDCEGEANSSFAGLSAMLDSVMQEGFDLVFLDYQTGTHSIYRQSKLLQHVIELCRDARVGSEPLVVIGPSMGGVVARHTLSVMEHEGFSHCVRLFISIDCPYRGAHLPLAFQQSIEFFSAISADAASLEEALSSPAAGELLVASPFHPDEIRELIEADQNELGLPKIPINLSIVNSNPATPFTPPTIWYQATDDFLWWDLVNITLWSQPGNALHAQSTENDWVTLDATLTNPDWQWGEPIQYESIAWNPSGDMNLESLPGSYSVHLSQFIEALAQAGIEADLWTNQSMFIPCHSALDIPLAEPFDALTIPFDFWQTENAAVGSAFHCSVENHFPLIWDAIVNGQPTGLAESSALIDTIQIGWKQPFNQFLTDHDSATIGHIEIGTTAANGPGTWPHFQASNSPCNDNLVVPTETTMFIGDSTGSGHAIFTLAANSTLEIQGDLHIGAHSKLVIEEDARLVLHNGRIHVHAFGEIEQKQDGKIEIQGSSQIALNGSTAKWKMAGDLILYGPDSLLISSEIEGSTGIWEWTSPQVYTFIGTHGNVTFEGNDSGFGDIVLHSNAGHLFDGPGEISFANSTLHFQGNSHLNLSAQADFNDVLCAGIGQGNQITTSNRISWHNGTIENCAILSTAGTIAAFQLHHVEAINSLLDFDSTGVRLNHCSFIDCSVRTHALAANSFIKHCEFDGGQPALPQLEMQPSLTSLLLESNEFKNHSVGISCQGTELEASCNVWFDLEVGLDLKNASLLNASPPNGQNRWYSNEIHVRCNQALVPNFINGWNLMEDAGDALFLGSLSLTGLTENTNAPYLIAQNQNFWPAALQSVPMVIPYTELFAFGTENPVVFKDASPYFESCSALPPMPHDSDVKKNPIADLTEDSPMRWRVFPNPVRDGKINIVLMNKLSESDIDLKLFTSNGQCVHSSKLSMTSSAEWSIDVSQLEQGIYHLELRGLQNTLLNQSKIVILH
;
A
#
# COMPACT_ATOMS: atom_id res chain seq x y z
N ILE A 1 11.24 -8.57 50.63
CA ILE A 1 11.93 -9.49 51.57
C ILE A 1 11.62 -9.31 53.08
N PHE A 2 11.70 -8.14 53.80
CA PHE A 2 11.51 -8.16 55.30
C PHE A 2 10.81 -6.96 56.04
N ARG A 3 9.47 -6.80 56.01
CA ARG A 3 8.63 -6.00 56.97
C ARG A 3 7.49 -6.93 57.42
N ALA A 4 6.91 -6.84 58.63
CA ALA A 4 7.00 -5.76 59.63
C ALA A 4 7.85 -6.12 60.86
N GLU A 5 7.64 -5.45 62.01
CA GLU A 5 8.38 -5.70 63.26
C GLU A 5 8.33 -7.18 63.66
N ALA A 6 9.49 -7.87 63.60
CA ALA A 6 9.63 -9.29 63.94
C ALA A 6 8.86 -9.65 65.23
N HIS A 7 7.94 -10.62 65.13
CA HIS A 7 6.90 -10.85 66.13
C HIS A 7 7.52 -11.13 67.50
N GLN A 8 7.44 -10.12 68.37
CA GLN A 8 7.90 -10.11 69.77
C GLN A 8 9.25 -10.78 70.05
N GLY A 9 10.17 -10.76 69.08
CA GLY A 9 11.60 -11.03 69.29
C GLY A 9 12.08 -12.47 69.13
N ASN A 10 11.45 -13.30 68.28
CA ASN A 10 11.80 -14.72 68.10
C ASN A 10 12.28 -15.15 66.70
N ASP A 11 12.12 -14.36 65.63
CA ASP A 11 12.47 -14.82 64.27
C ASP A 11 13.93 -14.55 63.87
N LEU A 12 14.48 -15.43 63.01
CA LEU A 12 15.81 -15.28 62.40
C LEU A 12 15.73 -15.12 60.88
N VAL A 13 16.48 -14.16 60.36
CA VAL A 13 16.50 -13.82 58.92
C VAL A 13 17.87 -14.04 58.31
N LEU A 14 17.91 -14.83 57.23
CA LEU A 14 19.09 -15.20 56.45
C LEU A 14 18.98 -14.65 55.02
N ALA A 15 19.94 -13.83 54.60
CA ALA A 15 20.09 -13.43 53.21
C ALA A 15 21.20 -14.27 52.56
N LEU A 16 20.83 -15.00 51.50
CA LEU A 16 21.68 -15.78 50.61
C LEU A 16 21.79 -14.98 49.31
N ALA A 17 22.99 -14.49 48.97
CA ALA A 17 23.15 -13.59 47.84
C ALA A 17 24.56 -13.67 47.21
N HIS A 18 24.65 -13.27 45.95
CA HIS A 18 25.93 -13.04 45.25
C HIS A 18 26.46 -11.60 45.40
N ARG A 19 25.91 -10.80 46.32
CA ARG A 19 26.24 -9.37 46.50
C ARG A 19 27.33 -9.10 47.54
N THR A 20 28.17 -8.10 47.26
CA THR A 20 29.21 -7.58 48.17
C THR A 20 28.78 -6.41 49.04
N GLU A 21 27.56 -5.88 48.85
CA GLU A 21 27.05 -4.70 49.56
C GLU A 21 25.89 -5.04 50.52
N PRO A 22 25.70 -4.28 51.62
CA PRO A 22 24.56 -4.47 52.53
C PRO A 22 23.21 -4.24 51.84
N LEU A 23 22.18 -4.96 52.28
CA LEU A 23 20.82 -4.81 51.76
C LEU A 23 20.29 -3.36 51.92
N PRO A 24 19.62 -2.80 50.88
CA PRO A 24 18.94 -1.52 51.00
C PRO A 24 17.87 -1.54 52.13
N PRO A 25 17.66 -0.42 52.86
CA PRO A 25 16.69 -0.37 53.96
C PRO A 25 15.23 -0.65 53.55
N ASP A 26 14.94 -0.61 52.25
CA ASP A 26 13.58 -0.52 51.71
C ASP A 26 12.99 -1.87 51.26
N TRP A 27 13.81 -2.93 51.17
CA TRP A 27 13.44 -4.22 50.58
C TRP A 27 12.49 -5.09 51.42
N THR A 28 12.64 -5.06 52.72
CA THR A 28 11.59 -4.67 53.68
C THR A 28 10.06 -4.87 53.32
N VAL A 29 9.59 -6.07 52.89
CA VAL A 29 8.16 -6.56 52.84
C VAL A 29 8.08 -8.13 52.77
N LEU A 30 7.00 -8.77 53.25
CA LEU A 30 6.58 -10.21 53.18
C LEU A 30 7.21 -11.24 54.15
N ALA A 31 6.35 -12.01 54.82
CA ALA A 31 6.62 -13.28 55.54
C ALA A 31 5.30 -13.97 55.91
N GLU A 32 5.18 -15.29 55.69
CA GLU A 32 4.01 -16.10 56.04
C GLU A 32 3.95 -16.51 57.52
N ALA A 33 2.80 -17.08 57.93
CA ALA A 33 2.48 -17.46 59.30
C ALA A 33 3.44 -18.51 59.89
N ALA A 34 3.97 -18.22 61.09
CA ALA A 34 4.89 -19.12 61.78
C ALA A 34 4.49 -19.32 63.26
N ASP A 35 4.73 -20.52 63.78
CA ASP A 35 4.34 -20.95 65.14
C ASP A 35 5.00 -20.10 66.23
N GLU A 36 4.20 -19.37 67.02
CA GLU A 36 4.65 -18.48 68.11
C GLU A 36 5.57 -19.16 69.15
N SER A 37 5.56 -20.50 69.22
CA SER A 37 6.35 -21.29 70.15
C SER A 37 7.73 -21.73 69.61
N ILE A 38 8.03 -21.45 68.34
CA ILE A 38 9.17 -21.98 67.60
C ILE A 38 10.07 -20.85 67.04
N LEU A 39 11.39 -21.08 67.04
CA LEU A 39 12.35 -20.26 66.31
C LEU A 39 12.25 -20.57 64.81
N ASN A 40 12.08 -19.55 63.97
CA ASN A 40 11.96 -19.69 62.52
C ASN A 40 13.22 -19.15 61.81
N ILE A 41 13.58 -19.72 60.66
CA ILE A 41 14.58 -19.15 59.74
C ILE A 41 13.88 -18.85 58.41
N LEU A 42 13.95 -17.59 57.98
CA LEU A 42 13.59 -17.16 56.63
C LEU A 42 14.84 -17.06 55.78
N ALA A 43 14.81 -17.56 54.54
CA ALA A 43 15.90 -17.50 53.57
C ALA A 43 15.45 -16.80 52.28
N SER A 44 16.36 -16.11 51.60
CA SER A 44 16.07 -15.40 50.34
C SER A 44 16.19 -16.24 49.06
N GLN A 45 16.46 -17.54 49.19
CA GLN A 45 16.46 -18.52 48.08
C GLN A 45 15.95 -19.86 48.62
N SER A 46 15.34 -20.68 47.75
CA SER A 46 14.83 -22.02 48.06
C SER A 46 15.85 -23.13 47.78
N PHE A 47 16.87 -22.85 46.98
CA PHE A 47 17.97 -23.76 46.61
C PHE A 47 19.32 -23.02 46.61
N LEU A 48 20.40 -23.72 46.27
CA LEU A 48 21.75 -23.15 46.14
C LEU A 48 22.43 -23.62 44.85
N HIS A 49 23.31 -22.80 44.29
CA HIS A 49 24.27 -23.25 43.28
C HIS A 49 25.60 -23.70 43.93
N PRO A 50 26.33 -24.63 43.31
CA PRO A 50 27.72 -24.88 43.66
C PRO A 50 28.59 -23.66 43.34
N GLY A 51 29.59 -23.37 44.16
CA GLY A 51 30.44 -22.18 43.98
C GLY A 51 30.81 -21.48 45.29
N ALA A 52 30.98 -20.17 45.25
CA ALA A 52 31.22 -19.32 46.41
C ALA A 52 29.96 -18.51 46.71
N LEU A 53 29.33 -18.76 47.86
CA LEU A 53 28.09 -18.11 48.27
C LEU A 53 28.37 -17.11 49.40
N THR A 54 27.73 -15.94 49.33
CA THR A 54 27.75 -14.97 50.42
C THR A 54 26.52 -15.12 51.29
N ILE A 55 26.73 -15.26 52.60
CA ILE A 55 25.66 -15.34 53.60
C ILE A 55 25.71 -14.11 54.50
N LEU A 56 24.58 -13.42 54.62
CA LEU A 56 24.44 -12.21 55.43
C LEU A 56 23.25 -12.39 56.39
N VAL A 57 23.44 -12.05 57.67
CA VAL A 57 22.33 -11.97 58.65
C VAL A 57 22.06 -10.49 58.91
N PRO A 58 20.98 -9.90 58.38
CA PRO A 58 20.76 -8.45 58.45
C PRO A 58 20.35 -8.04 59.86
N LYS A 59 20.99 -7.01 60.41
CA LYS A 59 20.67 -6.49 61.74
C LYS A 59 19.32 -5.78 61.79
N SER A 60 18.92 -5.15 60.69
CA SER A 60 17.64 -4.45 60.54
C SER A 60 16.42 -5.37 60.70
N THR A 61 16.58 -6.66 60.42
CA THR A 61 15.48 -7.64 60.37
C THR A 61 15.46 -8.59 61.58
N ASN A 62 16.47 -8.52 62.45
CA ASN A 62 16.58 -9.35 63.65
C ASN A 62 16.33 -8.52 64.94
N PRO A 63 15.83 -9.12 66.04
CA PRO A 63 15.43 -8.40 67.24
C PRO A 63 16.56 -7.55 67.87
N THR A 64 16.27 -6.30 68.22
CA THR A 64 17.28 -5.35 68.77
C THR A 64 17.95 -5.83 70.07
N THR A 65 17.25 -6.66 70.85
CA THR A 65 17.80 -7.33 72.04
C THR A 65 18.91 -8.33 71.67
N TRP A 66 18.79 -9.01 70.53
CA TRP A 66 19.73 -10.04 70.06
C TRP A 66 20.92 -9.45 69.28
N HIS A 67 20.92 -8.15 68.98
CA HIS A 67 22.05 -7.45 68.33
C HIS A 67 23.38 -7.51 69.10
N SER A 68 23.35 -7.94 70.37
CA SER A 68 24.52 -8.15 71.23
C SER A 68 24.71 -9.61 71.67
N ALA A 69 23.92 -10.53 71.10
CA ALA A 69 24.06 -11.97 71.30
C ALA A 69 25.29 -12.53 70.57
N SER A 70 25.67 -13.78 70.86
CA SER A 70 26.71 -14.47 70.09
C SER A 70 26.07 -15.26 68.96
N TRP A 71 26.44 -14.94 67.72
CA TRP A 71 25.87 -15.53 66.51
C TRP A 71 26.86 -16.49 65.82
N THR A 72 26.36 -17.63 65.36
CA THR A 72 27.13 -18.67 64.67
C THR A 72 26.35 -19.16 63.46
N LEU A 73 27.02 -19.18 62.31
CA LEU A 73 26.56 -19.81 61.08
C LEU A 73 27.05 -21.25 61.08
N ILE A 74 26.20 -22.21 60.71
CA ILE A 74 26.53 -23.63 60.70
C ILE A 74 26.22 -24.19 59.32
N VAL A 75 27.25 -24.49 58.53
CA VAL A 75 27.09 -25.01 57.16
C VAL A 75 27.62 -26.43 57.09
N ASP A 76 26.74 -27.40 56.82
CA ASP A 76 27.03 -28.84 56.84
C ASP A 76 27.76 -29.29 58.14
N GLY A 77 27.40 -28.67 59.27
CA GLY A 77 28.01 -28.89 60.58
C GLY A 77 29.31 -28.13 60.85
N VAL A 78 29.78 -27.29 59.92
CA VAL A 78 30.94 -26.41 60.10
C VAL A 78 30.49 -25.08 60.73
N GLU A 79 30.89 -24.86 61.97
CA GLU A 79 30.56 -23.65 62.73
C GLU A 79 31.51 -22.48 62.40
N THR A 80 30.94 -21.34 62.01
CA THR A 80 31.64 -20.08 61.73
C THR A 80 30.98 -18.95 62.52
N SER A 81 31.74 -18.17 63.31
CA SER A 81 31.18 -16.99 63.98
C SER A 81 30.77 -15.94 62.95
N LEU A 82 29.54 -15.42 63.06
CA LEU A 82 29.03 -14.35 62.19
C LEU A 82 28.82 -13.07 63.00
N THR A 83 28.98 -11.92 62.34
CA THR A 83 28.52 -10.62 62.86
C THR A 83 27.30 -10.21 62.05
N LEU A 84 26.28 -9.65 62.69
CA LEU A 84 25.15 -9.05 61.96
C LEU A 84 25.66 -7.91 61.07
N ASP A 85 25.10 -7.81 59.87
CA ASP A 85 25.54 -6.93 58.77
C ASP A 85 26.94 -7.22 58.17
N GLU A 86 27.67 -8.25 58.62
CA GLU A 86 28.94 -8.66 57.97
C GLU A 86 28.75 -9.92 57.10
N PRO A 87 29.14 -9.90 55.82
CA PRO A 87 29.00 -11.06 54.93
C PRO A 87 30.00 -12.17 55.28
N VAL A 88 29.50 -13.41 55.36
CA VAL A 88 30.30 -14.63 55.51
C VAL A 88 30.37 -15.35 54.17
N GLN A 89 31.58 -15.52 53.64
CA GLN A 89 31.83 -16.31 52.43
C GLN A 89 31.89 -17.79 52.79
N ILE A 90 31.09 -18.61 52.10
CA ILE A 90 31.14 -20.07 52.16
C ILE A 90 31.38 -20.63 50.75
N SER A 91 31.69 -21.92 50.64
CA SER A 91 31.76 -22.58 49.34
C SER A 91 30.96 -23.87 49.33
N VAL A 92 30.01 -23.94 48.39
CA VAL A 92 29.13 -25.08 48.15
C VAL A 92 29.83 -26.02 47.15
N PRO A 93 30.06 -27.31 47.49
CA PRO A 93 30.81 -28.21 46.61
C PRO A 93 30.09 -28.55 45.30
N LEU A 94 30.82 -28.51 44.18
CA LEU A 94 30.37 -28.83 42.81
C LEU A 94 29.58 -30.13 42.60
N ASN A 95 29.70 -31.10 43.52
CA ASN A 95 29.09 -32.43 43.40
C ASN A 95 28.15 -32.75 44.58
N SER A 96 27.69 -31.75 45.35
CA SER A 96 26.76 -31.99 46.46
C SER A 96 25.31 -31.88 45.96
N GLU A 97 24.44 -32.78 46.39
CA GLU A 97 23.00 -32.78 46.03
C GLU A 97 22.18 -31.83 46.94
N SER A 98 22.73 -31.50 48.12
CA SER A 98 22.16 -30.54 49.07
C SER A 98 23.23 -30.02 50.03
N THR A 99 22.97 -28.88 50.67
CA THR A 99 23.76 -28.33 51.78
C THR A 99 22.81 -27.83 52.87
N SER A 100 23.10 -28.15 54.13
CA SER A 100 22.39 -27.55 55.26
C SER A 100 23.04 -26.25 55.68
N ILE A 101 22.26 -25.17 55.76
CA ILE A 101 22.67 -23.93 56.42
C ILE A 101 21.78 -23.72 57.63
N GLY A 102 22.41 -23.51 58.79
CA GLY A 102 21.76 -23.18 60.04
C GLY A 102 22.32 -21.93 60.69
N VAL A 103 21.50 -21.30 61.51
CA VAL A 103 21.88 -20.17 62.34
C VAL A 103 21.66 -20.54 63.80
N ARG A 104 22.67 -20.29 64.62
CA ARG A 104 22.61 -20.39 66.07
C ARG A 104 22.86 -19.03 66.71
N VAL A 105 22.01 -18.66 67.66
CA VAL A 105 22.17 -17.48 68.50
C VAL A 105 22.13 -17.86 69.99
N GLU A 106 23.11 -17.38 70.76
CA GLU A 106 23.14 -17.52 72.22
C GLU A 106 22.80 -16.17 72.87
N HIS A 107 21.62 -16.10 73.49
CA HIS A 107 21.09 -14.89 74.12
C HIS A 107 20.63 -15.18 75.56
N GLN A 108 21.13 -14.39 76.52
CA GLN A 108 20.80 -14.50 77.96
C GLN A 108 20.96 -15.90 78.61
N GLY A 109 21.80 -16.77 78.02
CA GLY A 109 22.01 -18.15 78.48
C GLY A 109 21.05 -19.19 77.91
N SER A 110 20.16 -18.78 76.99
CA SER A 110 19.42 -19.66 76.10
C SER A 110 20.15 -19.78 74.76
N VAL A 111 20.19 -20.99 74.21
CA VAL A 111 20.73 -21.27 72.88
C VAL A 111 19.57 -21.59 71.96
N HIS A 112 19.48 -20.88 70.85
CA HIS A 112 18.49 -21.10 69.80
C HIS A 112 19.22 -21.47 68.51
N GLU A 113 18.90 -22.62 67.93
CA GLU A 113 19.55 -23.16 66.73
C GLU A 113 18.47 -23.73 65.80
N ARG A 114 18.58 -23.40 64.52
CA ARG A 114 17.72 -23.89 63.44
C ARG A 114 18.55 -24.12 62.19
N HIS A 115 18.07 -25.03 61.34
CA HIS A 115 18.71 -25.44 60.10
C HIS A 115 17.67 -25.54 59.00
N LEU A 116 18.01 -25.03 57.82
CA LEU A 116 17.36 -25.35 56.57
C LEU A 116 18.25 -26.33 55.80
N LEU A 117 17.64 -27.10 54.90
CA LEU A 117 18.34 -27.97 53.95
C LEU A 117 18.02 -27.44 52.56
N PHE A 118 19.03 -26.95 51.86
CA PHE A 118 18.89 -26.45 50.50
C PHE A 118 19.27 -27.57 49.52
N PRO A 119 18.41 -27.93 48.55
CA PRO A 119 18.87 -28.68 47.39
C PRO A 119 19.92 -27.85 46.63
N ILE A 120 20.84 -28.55 45.97
CA ILE A 120 21.86 -27.91 45.13
C ILE A 120 21.59 -28.29 43.69
N TYR A 121 21.32 -27.28 42.84
CA TYR A 121 21.10 -27.48 41.42
C TYR A 121 22.37 -27.12 40.64
N GLY A 122 22.75 -28.02 39.75
CA GLY A 122 24.06 -28.03 39.11
C GLY A 122 24.26 -26.85 38.15
N GLN A 123 25.25 -26.00 38.46
CA GLN A 123 25.76 -25.02 37.51
C GLN A 123 26.48 -25.75 36.36
N GLU A 124 25.88 -25.76 35.16
CA GLU A 124 26.63 -25.67 33.90
C GLU A 124 26.01 -24.57 33.02
N ASN A 125 26.54 -23.35 33.18
CA ASN A 125 26.48 -22.25 32.22
C ASN A 125 25.10 -21.63 31.92
N CYS A 126 24.50 -20.94 32.90
CA CYS A 126 23.60 -19.84 32.56
C CYS A 126 24.41 -18.78 31.76
N PRO A 127 24.02 -18.39 30.54
CA PRO A 127 24.80 -17.44 29.75
C PRO A 127 24.58 -16.02 30.27
N GLU A 128 25.64 -15.28 30.60
CA GLU A 128 25.53 -13.86 30.96
C GLU A 128 25.13 -13.02 29.72
N PRO A 129 24.29 -11.99 29.85
CA PRO A 129 24.02 -11.05 28.76
C PRO A 129 25.27 -10.22 28.42
N ASP A 130 25.45 -9.92 27.14
CA ASP A 130 26.54 -9.08 26.64
C ASP A 130 26.20 -7.58 26.79
N ASP A 131 27.21 -6.71 26.93
CA ASP A 131 27.03 -5.26 26.98
C ASP A 131 26.22 -4.77 25.75
N PRO A 132 25.19 -3.92 25.92
CA PRO A 132 24.36 -3.48 24.81
C PRO A 132 25.15 -2.62 23.80
N PRO A 133 24.85 -2.73 22.50
CA PRO A 133 25.60 -2.06 21.43
C PRO A 133 25.29 -0.55 21.32
N TRP A 134 24.23 -0.08 21.98
CA TRP A 134 23.84 1.34 22.04
C TRP A 134 24.44 2.07 23.27
N PRO A 135 24.42 3.41 23.31
CA PRO A 135 25.01 4.16 24.42
C PRO A 135 24.36 3.86 25.78
N ILE A 136 25.14 3.31 26.72
CA ILE A 136 24.72 3.03 28.09
C ILE A 136 24.31 4.33 28.81
N SER A 137 23.04 4.38 29.20
CA SER A 137 22.40 5.52 29.89
C SER A 137 22.58 5.46 31.42
N ASN A 138 22.66 4.25 31.98
CA ASN A 138 22.80 3.98 33.41
C ASN A 138 24.07 3.15 33.68
N GLN A 139 25.07 3.74 34.32
CA GLN A 139 26.36 3.06 34.58
C GLN A 139 26.29 1.96 35.65
N SER A 140 25.22 1.89 36.42
CA SER A 140 24.98 0.84 37.44
C SER A 140 24.12 -0.31 36.92
N ASP A 141 23.49 -0.16 35.77
CA ASP A 141 22.66 -1.16 35.09
C ASP A 141 22.74 -0.86 33.58
N PRO A 142 23.69 -1.46 32.85
CA PRO A 142 23.96 -1.09 31.46
C PRO A 142 22.80 -1.43 30.52
N TYR A 143 21.98 -2.43 30.88
CA TYR A 143 20.87 -2.96 30.11
C TYR A 143 19.58 -2.13 30.24
N TRP A 144 19.54 -1.19 31.20
CA TRP A 144 18.36 -0.38 31.48
C TRP A 144 17.88 0.42 30.26
N VAL A 145 16.58 0.30 29.98
CA VAL A 145 15.85 1.07 28.97
C VAL A 145 14.65 1.76 29.60
N GLY A 146 14.27 2.93 29.08
CA GLY A 146 13.17 3.70 29.66
C GLY A 146 12.67 4.86 28.81
N VAL A 147 11.35 5.04 28.80
CA VAL A 147 10.63 6.13 28.13
C VAL A 147 9.65 6.81 29.10
N PHE A 148 9.01 7.89 28.67
CA PHE A 148 7.94 8.55 29.41
C PHE A 148 6.63 8.54 28.62
N ASP A 149 5.58 8.01 29.24
CA ASP A 149 4.18 8.04 28.78
C ASP A 149 3.39 9.04 29.63
N ASP A 150 3.02 10.19 29.05
CA ASP A 150 2.33 11.31 29.74
C ASP A 150 2.96 11.72 31.10
N GLY A 151 4.28 11.58 31.21
CA GLY A 151 5.06 11.88 32.42
C GLY A 151 5.18 10.73 33.42
N THR A 152 4.57 9.58 33.14
CA THR A 152 4.80 8.31 33.83
C THR A 152 6.03 7.63 33.22
N PRO A 153 7.07 7.26 33.98
CA PRO A 153 8.17 6.48 33.44
C PRO A 153 7.69 5.05 33.13
N VAL A 154 8.06 4.53 31.96
CA VAL A 154 7.93 3.11 31.61
C VAL A 154 9.34 2.58 31.37
N THR A 155 9.74 1.57 32.14
CA THR A 155 11.14 1.14 32.27
C THR A 155 11.27 -0.38 32.27
N GLY A 156 12.45 -0.86 31.90
CA GLY A 156 12.77 -2.28 31.81
C GLY A 156 14.26 -2.50 31.54
N GLN A 157 14.63 -3.73 31.19
CA GLN A 157 15.96 -4.10 30.70
C GLN A 157 15.84 -4.70 29.30
N ALA A 158 16.76 -4.32 28.43
CA ALA A 158 16.95 -4.94 27.12
C ALA A 158 18.24 -5.76 27.19
N LEU A 159 18.09 -7.04 27.54
CA LEU A 159 19.19 -7.98 27.77
C LEU A 159 19.64 -8.58 26.44
N VAL A 160 20.87 -8.27 26.04
CA VAL A 160 21.43 -8.63 24.73
C VAL A 160 22.28 -9.89 24.85
N ARG A 161 22.26 -10.76 23.85
CA ARG A 161 23.23 -11.85 23.71
C ARG A 161 23.58 -12.04 22.23
N LEU A 162 24.86 -11.88 21.90
CA LEU A 162 25.32 -11.87 20.51
C LEU A 162 25.34 -13.27 19.88
N GLY A 163 25.14 -13.31 18.56
CA GLY A 163 25.29 -14.51 17.74
C GLY A 163 26.69 -15.13 17.79
N SER A 164 26.84 -16.33 17.22
CA SER A 164 28.12 -17.06 17.25
C SER A 164 29.28 -16.40 16.47
N ASP A 165 28.95 -15.44 15.60
CA ASP A 165 29.83 -14.54 14.87
C ASP A 165 30.29 -13.32 15.69
N GLN A 166 29.59 -12.99 16.79
CA GLN A 166 29.89 -11.90 17.72
C GLN A 166 29.77 -10.50 17.09
N VAL A 167 28.82 -10.33 16.17
CA VAL A 167 28.50 -9.04 15.54
C VAL A 167 27.01 -8.79 15.71
N PHE A 168 26.63 -7.65 16.31
CA PHE A 168 25.23 -7.26 16.41
C PHE A 168 24.71 -6.80 15.04
N ASP A 169 24.22 -7.71 14.21
CA ASP A 169 23.70 -7.44 12.87
C ASP A 169 22.30 -7.99 12.61
N ARG A 170 21.84 -9.01 13.35
CA ARG A 170 20.54 -9.68 13.14
C ARG A 170 19.72 -9.76 14.44
N PRO A 171 19.17 -8.63 14.92
CA PRO A 171 18.44 -8.60 16.18
C PRO A 171 17.12 -9.37 16.10
N MET A 172 16.97 -10.35 17.00
CA MET A 172 15.74 -11.05 17.31
C MET A 172 15.26 -10.59 18.70
N ILE A 173 14.26 -9.71 18.71
CA ILE A 173 13.66 -9.19 19.93
C ILE A 173 12.64 -10.22 20.44
N ILE A 174 12.81 -10.68 21.67
CA ILE A 174 11.83 -11.52 22.38
C ILE A 174 11.24 -10.69 23.52
N LEU A 175 9.93 -10.76 23.68
CA LEU A 175 9.21 -10.00 24.69
C LEU A 175 8.81 -10.88 25.86
N GLU A 176 8.79 -10.30 27.04
CA GLU A 176 8.12 -10.85 28.21
C GLU A 176 6.60 -11.01 27.98
N GLY A 177 5.99 -11.96 28.69
CA GLY A 177 4.54 -12.11 28.79
C GLY A 177 3.96 -11.26 29.92
N PHE A 178 2.78 -11.64 30.42
CA PHE A 178 2.22 -11.04 31.63
C PHE A 178 2.97 -11.57 32.86
N ASP A 179 3.78 -10.72 33.50
CA ASP A 179 4.52 -11.07 34.71
C ASP A 179 4.12 -10.18 35.91
N PRO A 180 3.44 -10.76 36.91
CA PRO A 180 3.13 -10.10 38.18
C PRO A 180 4.21 -10.18 39.29
N ASN A 181 5.32 -10.90 39.10
CA ASN A 181 6.36 -11.15 40.12
C ASN A 181 5.78 -11.67 41.46
N LEU A 182 5.07 -12.79 41.40
CA LEU A 182 4.38 -13.37 42.56
C LEU A 182 5.34 -14.12 43.49
N GLN A 183 6.42 -14.70 42.96
CA GLN A 183 7.41 -15.40 43.78
C GLN A 183 8.39 -14.44 44.46
N GLY A 184 8.31 -13.14 44.18
CA GLY A 184 9.21 -12.12 44.74
C GLY A 184 10.66 -12.33 44.32
N SER A 185 10.85 -12.91 43.14
CA SER A 185 12.13 -13.26 42.56
C SER A 185 12.97 -12.00 42.31
N ASN A 186 14.26 -12.11 42.60
CA ASN A 186 15.24 -11.06 42.34
C ASN A 186 16.43 -11.70 41.60
N PRO A 187 16.33 -11.87 40.28
CA PRO A 187 17.40 -12.46 39.46
C PRO A 187 18.65 -11.57 39.46
N GLU A 188 19.74 -12.07 38.87
CA GLU A 188 20.93 -11.24 38.60
C GLU A 188 20.71 -10.33 37.38
N TYR A 189 19.94 -10.81 36.40
CA TYR A 189 19.55 -10.10 35.18
C TYR A 189 18.03 -10.22 34.96
N GLY A 190 17.37 -9.09 34.66
CA GLY A 190 15.93 -9.02 34.46
C GLY A 190 15.12 -8.65 35.71
N PHE A 191 13.80 -8.77 35.60
CA PHE A 191 12.82 -8.59 36.65
C PHE A 191 11.83 -9.78 36.65
N GLY A 192 11.07 -9.90 37.74
CA GLY A 192 9.94 -10.83 37.77
C GLY A 192 10.27 -12.32 37.70
N ASP A 193 9.21 -13.10 37.65
CA ASP A 193 9.23 -14.57 37.59
C ASP A 193 9.55 -15.08 36.17
N MET A 194 9.49 -14.23 35.15
CA MET A 194 9.80 -14.49 33.73
C MET A 194 11.15 -13.90 33.28
N ASN A 195 12.12 -13.91 34.19
CA ASN A 195 13.44 -13.33 34.00
C ASN A 195 14.40 -14.14 33.09
N TRP A 196 15.61 -13.61 32.95
CA TRP A 196 16.70 -14.20 32.17
C TRP A 196 17.09 -15.62 32.57
N ASP A 197 17.13 -15.94 33.86
CA ASP A 197 17.53 -17.26 34.35
C ASP A 197 16.47 -18.32 33.97
N VAL A 198 15.20 -17.92 33.88
CA VAL A 198 14.08 -18.75 33.40
C VAL A 198 14.11 -18.94 31.89
N LEU A 199 14.41 -17.89 31.12
CA LEU A 199 14.55 -17.95 29.66
C LEU A 199 15.59 -18.99 29.20
N TRP A 200 16.63 -19.19 30.01
CA TRP A 200 17.75 -20.09 29.75
C TRP A 200 17.68 -21.44 30.48
N ASP A 201 16.59 -21.73 31.21
CA ASP A 201 16.42 -22.97 32.01
C ASP A 201 17.55 -23.18 33.05
N CYS A 202 18.04 -22.09 33.65
CA CYS A 202 19.18 -22.11 34.57
C CYS A 202 18.86 -22.74 35.94
N GLU A 203 17.58 -22.97 36.22
CA GLU A 203 17.06 -23.69 37.40
C GLU A 203 16.97 -25.22 37.17
N GLY A 204 17.06 -25.67 35.91
CA GLY A 204 16.96 -27.08 35.50
C GLY A 204 15.52 -27.62 35.48
N GLU A 205 15.36 -28.96 35.50
CA GLU A 205 14.06 -29.69 35.35
C GLU A 205 12.89 -29.21 36.23
N ALA A 206 13.12 -28.32 37.21
CA ALA A 206 12.08 -27.59 37.93
C ALA A 206 11.21 -26.70 37.01
N ASN A 207 11.78 -26.05 35.98
CA ASN A 207 11.06 -25.05 35.17
C ASN A 207 10.52 -25.61 33.84
N SER A 208 9.81 -26.75 33.94
CA SER A 208 9.20 -27.48 32.81
C SER A 208 8.26 -26.67 31.88
N SER A 209 7.89 -25.44 32.26
CA SER A 209 7.02 -24.52 31.52
C SER A 209 7.63 -24.03 30.20
N PHE A 210 8.96 -23.97 30.09
CA PHE A 210 9.67 -23.45 28.90
C PHE A 210 10.54 -24.49 28.18
N ALA A 211 10.22 -25.78 28.38
CA ALA A 211 10.90 -26.88 27.72
C ALA A 211 11.02 -26.67 26.19
N GLY A 212 12.26 -26.64 25.71
CA GLY A 212 12.60 -26.43 24.30
C GLY A 212 12.89 -24.99 23.87
N LEU A 213 12.58 -23.96 24.69
CA LEU A 213 12.86 -22.56 24.33
C LEU A 213 14.37 -22.26 24.33
N SER A 214 15.08 -22.56 25.42
CA SER A 214 16.55 -22.38 25.51
C SER A 214 17.29 -23.07 24.36
N ALA A 215 16.93 -24.32 24.05
CA ALA A 215 17.47 -25.08 22.93
C ALA A 215 17.16 -24.46 21.54
N MET A 216 16.01 -23.78 21.38
CA MET A 216 15.69 -23.00 20.19
C MET A 216 16.60 -21.77 20.08
N LEU A 217 16.79 -21.02 21.17
CA LEU A 217 17.65 -19.83 21.21
C LEU A 217 19.10 -20.18 20.88
N ASP A 218 19.66 -21.20 21.53
CA ASP A 218 20.99 -21.74 21.23
C ASP A 218 21.16 -22.10 19.76
N SER A 219 20.14 -22.71 19.16
CA SER A 219 20.18 -23.14 17.75
C SER A 219 20.10 -21.95 16.79
N VAL A 220 19.27 -20.95 17.09
CA VAL A 220 19.11 -19.74 16.26
C VAL A 220 20.35 -18.84 16.36
N MET A 221 20.95 -18.69 17.55
CA MET A 221 22.20 -17.94 17.73
C MET A 221 23.42 -18.61 17.05
N GLN A 222 23.42 -19.94 16.90
CA GLN A 222 24.42 -20.66 16.11
C GLN A 222 24.38 -20.30 14.61
N GLU A 223 23.24 -19.84 14.08
CA GLU A 223 23.10 -19.33 12.71
C GLU A 223 23.44 -17.83 12.59
N GLY A 224 23.95 -17.21 13.67
CA GLY A 224 24.36 -15.80 13.71
C GLY A 224 23.16 -14.87 13.85
N PHE A 225 22.34 -15.07 14.88
CA PHE A 225 21.27 -14.14 15.28
C PHE A 225 21.58 -13.62 16.68
N ASP A 226 21.24 -12.36 16.93
CA ASP A 226 21.43 -11.70 18.22
C ASP A 226 20.12 -11.69 19.00
N LEU A 227 20.11 -12.28 20.21
CA LEU A 227 18.96 -12.19 21.10
C LEU A 227 18.91 -10.80 21.74
N VAL A 228 17.72 -10.20 21.78
CA VAL A 228 17.40 -9.06 22.65
C VAL A 228 16.13 -9.40 23.43
N PHE A 229 16.27 -9.80 24.68
CA PHE A 229 15.11 -10.02 25.56
C PHE A 229 14.70 -8.70 26.20
N LEU A 230 13.45 -8.27 25.97
CA LEU A 230 12.85 -7.11 26.63
C LEU A 230 12.01 -7.56 27.82
N ASP A 231 12.53 -7.24 28.99
CA ASP A 231 12.02 -7.54 30.32
C ASP A 231 11.51 -6.22 30.96
N TYR A 232 10.24 -6.17 31.36
CA TYR A 232 9.62 -4.96 31.90
C TYR A 232 9.77 -4.90 33.41
N GLN A 233 10.20 -3.76 33.94
CA GLN A 233 10.24 -3.52 35.39
C GLN A 233 8.84 -3.62 36.05
N THR A 234 7.78 -3.62 35.25
CA THR A 234 6.40 -3.86 35.68
C THR A 234 5.63 -4.51 34.53
N GLY A 235 5.73 -5.83 34.39
CA GLY A 235 5.02 -6.67 33.40
C GLY A 235 3.49 -6.67 33.50
N THR A 236 2.91 -5.88 34.41
CA THR A 236 1.47 -5.67 34.59
C THR A 236 0.96 -4.29 34.13
N HIS A 237 1.85 -3.44 33.59
CA HIS A 237 1.46 -2.16 32.98
C HIS A 237 0.58 -2.35 31.73
N SER A 238 -0.21 -1.34 31.35
CA SER A 238 -1.05 -1.42 30.15
C SER A 238 -0.25 -1.69 28.87
N ILE A 239 -0.88 -2.39 27.92
CA ILE A 239 -0.34 -2.74 26.60
C ILE A 239 0.17 -1.49 25.88
N TYR A 240 -0.58 -0.38 25.94
CA TYR A 240 -0.19 0.91 25.38
C TYR A 240 1.16 1.43 25.91
N ARG A 241 1.44 1.24 27.21
CA ARG A 241 2.69 1.68 27.85
C ARG A 241 3.85 0.80 27.49
N GLN A 242 3.66 -0.51 27.59
CA GLN A 242 4.66 -1.50 27.18
C GLN A 242 5.03 -1.30 25.71
N SER A 243 4.04 -1.01 24.85
CA SER A 243 4.23 -0.70 23.45
C SER A 243 5.15 0.51 23.20
N LYS A 244 5.05 1.58 24.01
CA LYS A 244 5.97 2.73 23.89
C LYS A 244 7.39 2.40 24.31
N LEU A 245 7.61 1.46 25.24
CA LEU A 245 8.97 0.98 25.54
C LEU A 245 9.51 0.06 24.43
N LEU A 246 8.67 -0.82 23.89
CA LEU A 246 9.05 -1.67 22.75
C LEU A 246 9.39 -0.85 21.50
N GLN A 247 8.61 0.19 21.19
CA GLN A 247 8.94 1.13 20.10
C GLN A 247 10.38 1.65 20.23
N HIS A 248 10.76 2.06 21.45
CA HIS A 248 12.11 2.55 21.72
C HIS A 248 13.18 1.45 21.61
N VAL A 249 12.91 0.22 22.06
CA VAL A 249 13.85 -0.90 21.92
C VAL A 249 14.03 -1.32 20.46
N ILE A 250 12.98 -1.30 19.65
CA ILE A 250 13.05 -1.50 18.19
C ILE A 250 13.94 -0.41 17.55
N GLU A 251 13.75 0.86 17.93
CA GLU A 251 14.60 1.97 17.47
C GLU A 251 16.08 1.79 17.87
N LEU A 252 16.36 1.38 19.11
CA LEU A 252 17.72 1.08 19.59
C LEU A 252 18.36 -0.07 18.81
N CYS A 253 17.65 -1.18 18.60
CA CYS A 253 18.14 -2.33 17.85
C CYS A 253 18.38 -1.99 16.38
N ARG A 254 17.46 -1.24 15.76
CA ARG A 254 17.60 -0.69 14.40
C ARG A 254 18.85 0.18 14.31
N ASP A 255 19.01 1.17 15.17
CA ASP A 255 20.06 2.18 15.02
C ASP A 255 21.45 1.69 15.47
N ALA A 256 21.53 0.61 16.25
CA ALA A 256 22.78 0.02 16.71
C ALA A 256 23.31 -1.14 15.82
N ARG A 257 22.46 -1.77 14.98
CA ARG A 257 22.87 -2.92 14.18
C ARG A 257 23.90 -2.57 13.10
N VAL A 258 24.80 -3.51 12.85
CA VAL A 258 25.78 -3.45 11.76
C VAL A 258 25.11 -3.93 10.47
N GLY A 259 25.25 -3.18 9.38
CA GLY A 259 24.64 -3.54 8.09
C GLY A 259 23.16 -3.18 8.00
N SER A 260 22.40 -3.92 7.18
CA SER A 260 20.99 -3.63 6.85
C SER A 260 20.10 -4.87 6.93
N GLU A 261 20.47 -5.88 7.72
CA GLU A 261 19.61 -7.04 7.94
C GLU A 261 18.36 -6.64 8.76
N PRO A 262 17.20 -7.26 8.48
CA PRO A 262 15.96 -6.92 9.16
C PRO A 262 15.74 -7.68 10.46
N LEU A 263 15.10 -6.98 11.39
CA LEU A 263 14.81 -7.47 12.73
C LEU A 263 13.69 -8.53 12.70
N VAL A 264 13.70 -9.38 13.71
CA VAL A 264 12.60 -10.30 14.06
C VAL A 264 12.02 -9.87 15.40
N VAL A 265 10.69 -9.88 15.55
CA VAL A 265 10.02 -9.64 16.84
C VAL A 265 9.18 -10.87 17.19
N ILE A 266 9.40 -11.42 18.38
CA ILE A 266 8.68 -12.58 18.92
C ILE A 266 7.98 -12.16 20.21
N GLY A 267 6.66 -12.21 20.20
CA GLY A 267 5.85 -11.93 21.38
C GLY A 267 5.11 -13.19 21.84
N PRO A 268 5.57 -13.88 22.90
CA PRO A 268 4.77 -14.87 23.60
C PRO A 268 3.69 -14.19 24.46
N SER A 269 2.54 -14.83 24.62
CA SER A 269 1.46 -14.36 25.51
C SER A 269 1.05 -12.91 25.23
N MET A 270 0.86 -12.08 26.27
CA MET A 270 0.65 -10.63 26.17
C MET A 270 1.68 -9.93 25.27
N GLY A 271 2.94 -10.37 25.27
CA GLY A 271 4.01 -9.79 24.45
C GLY A 271 3.64 -9.71 22.97
N GLY A 272 2.90 -10.69 22.44
CA GLY A 272 2.43 -10.64 21.04
C GLY A 272 1.37 -9.56 20.80
N VAL A 273 0.52 -9.28 21.79
CA VAL A 273 -0.45 -8.18 21.73
C VAL A 273 0.28 -6.83 21.75
N VAL A 274 1.31 -6.70 22.62
CA VAL A 274 2.19 -5.52 22.67
C VAL A 274 2.95 -5.33 21.35
N ALA A 275 3.52 -6.40 20.79
CA ALA A 275 4.23 -6.37 19.50
C ALA A 275 3.33 -5.91 18.36
N ARG A 276 2.14 -6.53 18.20
CA ARG A 276 1.15 -6.15 17.19
C ARG A 276 0.81 -4.67 17.29
N HIS A 277 0.38 -4.21 18.47
CA HIS A 277 0.02 -2.81 18.68
C HIS A 277 1.19 -1.89 18.33
N THR A 278 2.41 -2.20 18.78
CA THR A 278 3.60 -1.39 18.51
C THR A 278 3.90 -1.28 17.02
N LEU A 279 3.94 -2.40 16.30
CA LEU A 279 4.29 -2.41 14.88
C LEU A 279 3.21 -1.72 14.05
N SER A 280 1.92 -1.98 14.31
CA SER A 280 0.82 -1.32 13.61
C SER A 280 0.78 0.20 13.89
N VAL A 281 1.07 0.65 15.12
CA VAL A 281 1.19 2.09 15.43
C VAL A 281 2.40 2.71 14.72
N MET A 282 3.56 2.05 14.73
CA MET A 282 4.74 2.55 14.01
C MET A 282 4.47 2.70 12.50
N GLU A 283 3.82 1.73 11.87
CA GLU A 283 3.39 1.83 10.47
C GLU A 283 2.39 2.98 10.23
N HIS A 284 1.38 3.11 11.10
CA HIS A 284 0.35 4.16 10.97
C HIS A 284 0.90 5.58 11.17
N GLU A 285 1.86 5.74 12.08
CA GLU A 285 2.55 7.02 12.34
C GLU A 285 3.72 7.30 11.37
N GLY A 286 4.06 6.36 10.48
CA GLY A 286 5.13 6.50 9.48
C GLY A 286 6.56 6.29 10.02
N PHE A 287 6.71 5.61 11.15
CA PHE A 287 8.01 5.26 11.74
C PHE A 287 8.53 3.93 11.19
N SER A 288 9.68 3.96 10.49
CA SER A 288 10.33 2.73 10.03
C SER A 288 10.84 1.89 11.21
N HIS A 289 10.26 0.70 11.38
CA HIS A 289 10.60 -0.26 12.43
C HIS A 289 11.62 -1.33 11.97
N CYS A 290 11.89 -1.45 10.66
CA CYS A 290 12.91 -2.37 10.13
C CYS A 290 12.70 -3.87 10.47
N VAL A 291 11.46 -4.29 10.78
CA VAL A 291 11.13 -5.70 11.13
C VAL A 291 10.60 -6.42 9.89
N ARG A 292 11.10 -7.63 9.60
CA ARG A 292 10.59 -8.49 8.50
C ARG A 292 9.62 -9.57 8.94
N LEU A 293 9.63 -9.93 10.22
CA LEU A 293 8.91 -11.08 10.76
C LEU A 293 8.41 -10.76 12.16
N PHE A 294 7.11 -10.90 12.35
CA PHE A 294 6.45 -10.88 13.63
C PHE A 294 5.91 -12.29 13.93
N ILE A 295 6.34 -12.88 15.05
CA ILE A 295 5.83 -14.15 15.56
C ILE A 295 5.06 -13.91 16.85
N SER A 296 3.83 -14.40 16.92
CA SER A 296 3.03 -14.38 18.14
C SER A 296 2.80 -15.80 18.65
N ILE A 297 3.15 -16.07 19.91
CA ILE A 297 3.06 -17.42 20.50
C ILE A 297 1.95 -17.43 21.56
N ASP A 298 0.84 -18.08 21.22
CA ASP A 298 -0.33 -18.32 22.07
C ASP A 298 -0.93 -17.05 22.67
N CYS A 299 -1.06 -16.00 21.85
CA CYS A 299 -1.35 -14.64 22.32
C CYS A 299 -2.85 -14.35 22.51
N PRO A 300 -3.28 -13.73 23.61
CA PRO A 300 -4.69 -13.43 23.88
C PRO A 300 -5.26 -12.22 23.10
N TYR A 301 -5.32 -12.26 21.75
CA TYR A 301 -5.85 -11.14 20.96
C TYR A 301 -7.35 -10.84 21.20
N ARG A 302 -8.13 -11.86 21.57
CA ARG A 302 -9.53 -11.74 22.04
C ARG A 302 -9.66 -12.06 23.53
N GLY A 303 -8.57 -11.84 24.26
CA GLY A 303 -8.45 -12.08 25.69
C GLY A 303 -8.06 -13.49 26.11
N ALA A 304 -7.57 -13.58 27.35
CA ALA A 304 -7.27 -14.80 28.07
C ALA A 304 -8.42 -15.15 29.02
N HIS A 305 -8.53 -16.41 29.41
CA HIS A 305 -9.52 -16.88 30.37
C HIS A 305 -8.83 -17.46 31.61
N LEU A 306 -9.22 -16.96 32.78
CA LEU A 306 -8.93 -17.60 34.06
C LEU A 306 -10.28 -18.01 34.68
N PRO A 307 -10.46 -19.25 35.16
CA PRO A 307 -11.76 -19.72 35.66
C PRO A 307 -12.39 -18.73 36.65
N LEU A 308 -13.64 -18.33 36.39
CA LEU A 308 -14.25 -17.22 37.17
C LEU A 308 -14.36 -17.56 38.66
N ALA A 309 -14.68 -18.80 39.00
CA ALA A 309 -14.69 -19.27 40.38
C ALA A 309 -13.32 -19.12 41.07
N PHE A 310 -12.23 -19.27 40.31
CA PHE A 310 -10.87 -19.08 40.82
C PHE A 310 -10.55 -17.60 41.04
N GLN A 311 -10.88 -16.72 40.08
CA GLN A 311 -10.78 -15.25 40.27
C GLN A 311 -11.57 -14.78 41.52
N GLN A 312 -12.81 -15.24 41.67
CA GLN A 312 -13.66 -14.94 42.84
C GLN A 312 -13.09 -15.50 44.15
N SER A 313 -12.40 -16.65 44.10
CA SER A 313 -11.74 -17.21 45.28
C SER A 313 -10.52 -16.39 45.71
N ILE A 314 -9.74 -15.83 44.77
CA ILE A 314 -8.63 -14.93 45.08
C ILE A 314 -9.13 -13.68 45.82
N GLU A 315 -10.22 -13.06 45.33
CA GLU A 315 -10.90 -11.93 46.01
C GLU A 315 -11.37 -12.30 47.44
N PHE A 316 -11.82 -13.54 47.67
CA PHE A 316 -12.18 -14.00 49.01
C PHE A 316 -10.96 -14.19 49.92
N PHE A 317 -9.86 -14.75 49.41
CA PHE A 317 -8.67 -15.06 50.20
C PHE A 317 -7.74 -13.86 50.43
N SER A 318 -7.81 -12.80 49.62
CA SER A 318 -6.91 -11.63 49.74
C SER A 318 -7.01 -10.89 51.08
N ALA A 319 -8.20 -10.90 51.71
CA ALA A 319 -8.41 -10.30 53.03
C ALA A 319 -7.70 -11.08 54.17
N ILE A 320 -7.22 -12.29 53.91
CA ILE A 320 -6.68 -13.24 54.90
C ILE A 320 -5.34 -13.89 54.52
N SER A 321 -4.91 -13.82 53.26
CA SER A 321 -3.61 -14.31 52.77
C SER A 321 -2.89 -13.23 51.95
N ALA A 322 -1.60 -13.02 52.24
CA ALA A 322 -0.75 -12.07 51.53
C ALA A 322 -0.50 -12.49 50.06
N ASP A 323 -0.42 -13.78 49.80
CA ASP A 323 -0.21 -14.34 48.46
C ASP A 323 -1.47 -14.16 47.61
N ALA A 324 -2.64 -14.40 48.20
CA ALA A 324 -3.92 -14.11 47.56
C ALA A 324 -4.11 -12.60 47.31
N ALA A 325 -3.63 -11.73 48.21
CA ALA A 325 -3.65 -10.28 48.00
C ALA A 325 -2.70 -9.85 46.87
N SER A 326 -1.55 -10.50 46.73
CA SER A 326 -0.60 -10.25 45.63
C SER A 326 -1.18 -10.71 44.28
N LEU A 327 -1.89 -11.86 44.27
CA LEU A 327 -2.69 -12.31 43.13
C LEU A 327 -3.86 -11.37 42.81
N GLU A 328 -4.55 -10.80 43.80
CA GLU A 328 -5.60 -9.79 43.56
C GLU A 328 -5.01 -8.52 42.95
N GLU A 329 -3.87 -8.02 43.43
CA GLU A 329 -3.17 -6.86 42.87
C GLU A 329 -2.76 -7.11 41.41
N ALA A 330 -2.24 -8.30 41.11
CA ALA A 330 -1.95 -8.74 39.75
C ALA A 330 -3.19 -8.76 38.84
N LEU A 331 -4.30 -9.36 39.29
CA LEU A 331 -5.55 -9.43 38.52
C LEU A 331 -6.27 -8.06 38.44
N SER A 332 -6.02 -7.16 39.37
CA SER A 332 -6.49 -5.76 39.37
C SER A 332 -5.62 -4.82 38.52
N SER A 333 -4.56 -5.32 37.90
CA SER A 333 -3.66 -4.51 37.07
C SER A 333 -4.28 -4.10 35.72
N PRO A 334 -3.79 -3.02 35.07
CA PRO A 334 -4.25 -2.60 33.75
C PRO A 334 -4.14 -3.70 32.69
N ALA A 335 -3.02 -4.42 32.62
CA ALA A 335 -2.84 -5.51 31.66
C ALA A 335 -3.87 -6.64 31.86
N ALA A 336 -4.16 -7.00 33.12
CA ALA A 336 -5.18 -8.00 33.41
C ALA A 336 -6.58 -7.55 32.97
N GLY A 337 -6.93 -6.27 33.13
CA GLY A 337 -8.19 -5.71 32.65
C GLY A 337 -8.30 -5.57 31.13
N GLU A 338 -7.17 -5.36 30.45
CA GLU A 338 -7.09 -5.33 28.98
C GLU A 338 -7.14 -6.73 28.34
N LEU A 339 -6.81 -7.78 29.10
CA LEU A 339 -6.70 -9.15 28.60
C LEU A 339 -7.77 -10.13 29.10
N LEU A 340 -8.26 -10.05 30.34
CA LEU A 340 -9.13 -11.11 30.87
C LEU A 340 -10.56 -11.02 30.34
N VAL A 341 -11.11 -12.17 29.96
CA VAL A 341 -12.52 -12.33 29.60
C VAL A 341 -13.32 -12.74 30.84
N ALA A 342 -14.38 -12.00 31.14
CA ALA A 342 -15.23 -12.17 32.33
C ALA A 342 -14.42 -12.10 33.65
N SER A 343 -13.94 -10.91 33.99
CA SER A 343 -13.22 -10.64 35.25
C SER A 343 -14.11 -9.91 36.27
N PRO A 344 -14.05 -10.25 37.58
CA PRO A 344 -14.74 -9.48 38.62
C PRO A 344 -14.01 -8.16 38.96
N PHE A 345 -12.73 -8.03 38.60
CA PHE A 345 -11.88 -6.89 38.95
C PHE A 345 -12.02 -5.70 37.99
N HIS A 346 -12.46 -5.94 36.75
CA HIS A 346 -12.49 -4.95 35.67
C HIS A 346 -13.83 -4.98 34.91
N PRO A 347 -14.35 -3.82 34.44
CA PRO A 347 -15.47 -3.79 33.51
C PRO A 347 -15.03 -4.27 32.12
N ASP A 348 -15.90 -5.02 31.43
CA ASP A 348 -15.67 -5.52 30.05
C ASP A 348 -15.27 -4.40 29.06
N GLU A 349 -15.72 -3.17 29.29
CA GLU A 349 -15.40 -1.98 28.49
C GLU A 349 -13.88 -1.77 28.29
N ILE A 350 -13.01 -2.19 29.22
CA ILE A 350 -11.55 -2.02 29.10
C ILE A 350 -10.97 -2.92 28.00
N ARG A 351 -11.33 -4.21 28.01
CA ARG A 351 -10.94 -5.16 26.96
C ARG A 351 -11.58 -4.82 25.62
N GLU A 352 -12.85 -4.39 25.62
CA GLU A 352 -13.53 -3.96 24.38
C GLU A 352 -12.82 -2.77 23.71
N LEU A 353 -12.19 -1.87 24.46
CA LEU A 353 -11.41 -0.75 23.91
C LEU A 353 -10.13 -1.22 23.19
N ILE A 354 -9.32 -2.09 23.79
CA ILE A 354 -8.09 -2.59 23.14
C ILE A 354 -8.42 -3.54 21.96
N GLU A 355 -9.53 -4.27 22.01
CA GLU A 355 -10.03 -5.03 20.85
C GLU A 355 -10.51 -4.11 19.71
N ALA A 356 -11.16 -2.99 20.02
CA ALA A 356 -11.57 -2.00 19.03
C ALA A 356 -10.37 -1.30 18.37
N ASP A 357 -9.37 -0.93 19.16
CA ASP A 357 -8.12 -0.32 18.68
C ASP A 357 -7.32 -1.29 17.79
N GLN A 358 -7.13 -2.54 18.21
CA GLN A 358 -6.50 -3.59 17.37
C GLN A 358 -7.29 -3.92 16.09
N ASN A 359 -8.60 -3.70 16.08
CA ASN A 359 -9.45 -3.83 14.90
C ASN A 359 -9.32 -2.62 13.94
N GLU A 360 -9.10 -1.41 14.47
CA GLU A 360 -8.87 -0.19 13.67
C GLU A 360 -7.47 -0.17 13.05
N LEU A 361 -6.45 -0.54 13.83
CA LEU A 361 -5.06 -0.65 13.39
C LEU A 361 -4.81 -1.87 12.47
N GLY A 362 -5.40 -3.02 12.81
CA GLY A 362 -5.14 -4.30 12.16
C GLY A 362 -3.81 -4.96 12.58
N LEU A 363 -3.39 -5.97 11.81
CA LEU A 363 -2.02 -6.50 11.86
C LEU A 363 -1.06 -5.56 11.09
N PRO A 364 0.23 -5.50 11.48
CA PRO A 364 1.24 -4.77 10.72
C PRO A 364 1.42 -5.41 9.33
N LYS A 365 1.62 -4.57 8.31
CA LYS A 365 1.60 -4.93 6.88
C LYS A 365 2.99 -5.08 6.28
N ILE A 366 4.02 -4.54 6.92
CA ILE A 366 5.41 -4.64 6.49
C ILE A 366 6.04 -6.00 6.84
N PRO A 367 5.93 -6.52 8.09
CA PRO A 367 6.47 -7.84 8.42
C PRO A 367 5.52 -8.96 8.00
N ILE A 368 6.07 -10.16 7.79
CA ILE A 368 5.27 -11.39 7.72
C ILE A 368 4.74 -11.69 9.12
N ASN A 369 3.44 -11.99 9.24
CA ASN A 369 2.77 -12.28 10.50
C ASN A 369 2.55 -13.79 10.68
N LEU A 370 3.17 -14.38 11.71
CA LEU A 370 3.05 -15.79 12.06
C LEU A 370 2.38 -15.98 13.44
N SER A 371 1.21 -16.63 13.47
CA SER A 371 0.58 -17.05 14.74
C SER A 371 0.84 -18.52 15.07
N ILE A 372 1.40 -18.77 16.25
CA ILE A 372 1.59 -20.09 16.85
C ILE A 372 0.54 -20.27 17.95
N VAL A 373 -0.17 -21.40 17.95
CA VAL A 373 -1.32 -21.64 18.84
C VAL A 373 -1.21 -22.98 19.51
N ASN A 374 -1.12 -22.99 20.85
CA ASN A 374 -0.91 -24.20 21.66
C ASN A 374 -2.21 -25.01 21.89
N SER A 375 -3.10 -25.01 20.91
CA SER A 375 -4.34 -25.80 20.92
C SER A 375 -4.86 -26.05 19.52
N ASN A 376 -5.77 -27.03 19.39
CA ASN A 376 -6.42 -27.38 18.13
C ASN A 376 -7.92 -27.02 18.17
N PRO A 377 -8.46 -26.28 17.18
CA PRO A 377 -9.85 -25.81 17.20
C PRO A 377 -10.90 -26.92 17.10
N ALA A 378 -10.51 -28.15 16.75
CA ALA A 378 -11.41 -29.31 16.70
C ALA A 378 -11.46 -30.11 18.01
N THR A 379 -10.66 -29.76 19.02
CA THR A 379 -10.59 -30.46 20.32
C THR A 379 -10.94 -29.52 21.47
N PRO A 380 -12.22 -29.46 21.90
CA PRO A 380 -12.66 -28.69 23.05
C PRO A 380 -11.93 -29.07 24.34
N PHE A 381 -11.65 -28.10 25.20
CA PHE A 381 -11.21 -28.40 26.56
C PHE A 381 -12.35 -29.08 27.34
N THR A 382 -12.01 -29.99 28.25
CA THR A 382 -13.01 -30.74 29.04
C THR A 382 -12.88 -30.35 30.52
N PRO A 383 -13.59 -29.30 30.98
CA PRO A 383 -13.52 -28.88 32.37
C PRO A 383 -14.16 -29.92 33.31
N PRO A 384 -13.66 -30.06 34.55
CA PRO A 384 -14.34 -30.84 35.59
C PRO A 384 -15.64 -30.12 36.00
N THR A 385 -16.54 -30.78 36.74
CA THR A 385 -17.73 -30.10 37.29
C THR A 385 -17.40 -29.20 38.50
N ILE A 386 -16.29 -29.49 39.16
CA ILE A 386 -15.77 -28.79 40.33
C ILE A 386 -14.27 -28.64 40.11
N TRP A 387 -13.76 -27.40 40.17
CA TRP A 387 -12.34 -27.08 40.04
C TRP A 387 -11.57 -27.39 41.34
N TYR A 388 -12.20 -27.12 42.48
CA TYR A 388 -11.65 -27.31 43.80
C TYR A 388 -12.77 -27.53 44.83
N GLN A 389 -12.54 -28.42 45.79
CA GLN A 389 -13.37 -28.58 46.99
C GLN A 389 -12.51 -28.88 48.21
N ALA A 390 -12.82 -28.25 49.34
CA ALA A 390 -12.26 -28.56 50.66
C ALA A 390 -13.35 -28.43 51.74
N THR A 391 -13.53 -29.48 52.54
CA THR A 391 -14.52 -29.54 53.61
C THR A 391 -13.93 -30.11 54.91
N ASP A 392 -14.07 -29.37 56.03
CA ASP A 392 -13.77 -29.87 57.37
C ASP A 392 -14.85 -29.43 58.38
N ASP A 393 -15.32 -30.39 59.17
CA ASP A 393 -16.47 -30.27 60.07
C ASP A 393 -16.08 -30.68 61.51
N PHE A 394 -16.20 -29.75 62.46
CA PHE A 394 -16.01 -30.07 63.87
C PHE A 394 -17.27 -29.82 64.71
N LEU A 395 -17.84 -30.90 65.25
CA LEU A 395 -19.03 -30.85 66.14
C LEU A 395 -20.24 -30.10 65.54
N TRP A 396 -20.51 -30.30 64.24
CA TRP A 396 -21.58 -29.62 63.48
C TRP A 396 -21.33 -28.12 63.28
N TRP A 397 -20.06 -27.72 63.23
CA TRP A 397 -19.61 -26.42 62.77
C TRP A 397 -18.70 -26.66 61.57
N ASP A 398 -19.08 -26.08 60.45
CA ASP A 398 -18.34 -26.09 59.19
C ASP A 398 -17.10 -25.19 59.41
N LEU A 399 -15.95 -25.81 59.67
CA LEU A 399 -14.69 -25.10 59.92
C LEU A 399 -14.14 -24.54 58.60
N VAL A 400 -14.21 -25.37 57.57
CA VAL A 400 -13.87 -25.07 56.18
C VAL A 400 -14.97 -25.67 55.31
N ASN A 401 -15.54 -24.87 54.41
CA ASN A 401 -16.36 -25.36 53.30
C ASN A 401 -16.10 -24.44 52.10
N ILE A 402 -15.25 -24.87 51.18
CA ILE A 402 -14.89 -24.12 49.98
C ILE A 402 -15.21 -25.01 48.78
N THR A 403 -16.03 -24.54 47.84
CA THR A 403 -16.30 -25.23 46.57
C THR A 403 -16.25 -24.24 45.40
N LEU A 404 -15.44 -24.57 44.39
CA LEU A 404 -15.32 -23.84 43.13
C LEU A 404 -15.95 -24.66 42.00
N TRP A 405 -17.02 -24.17 41.38
CA TRP A 405 -17.68 -24.82 40.25
C TRP A 405 -17.19 -24.28 38.91
N SER A 406 -17.10 -25.16 37.92
CA SER A 406 -16.84 -24.80 36.52
C SER A 406 -17.95 -23.93 35.94
N GLN A 407 -17.61 -23.05 35.00
CA GLN A 407 -18.62 -22.31 34.23
C GLN A 407 -19.65 -23.26 33.58
N PRO A 408 -20.93 -22.86 33.53
CA PRO A 408 -21.52 -21.61 34.05
C PRO A 408 -21.94 -21.66 35.53
N GLY A 409 -21.51 -22.66 36.32
CA GLY A 409 -21.81 -22.78 37.75
C GLY A 409 -22.86 -23.86 38.11
N ASN A 410 -23.19 -23.96 39.39
CA ASN A 410 -24.06 -25.01 39.94
C ASN A 410 -25.55 -24.63 39.93
N ALA A 411 -26.27 -25.01 38.88
CA ALA A 411 -27.72 -24.82 38.74
C ALA A 411 -28.59 -25.45 39.86
N LEU A 412 -28.04 -26.39 40.64
CA LEU A 412 -28.76 -27.08 41.73
C LEU A 412 -28.46 -26.49 43.11
N HIS A 413 -27.59 -25.47 43.21
CA HIS A 413 -27.27 -24.84 44.49
C HIS A 413 -28.46 -24.06 45.06
N ALA A 414 -28.58 -24.00 46.39
CA ALA A 414 -29.73 -23.39 47.06
C ALA A 414 -29.82 -21.86 46.85
N GLN A 415 -28.71 -21.21 46.48
CA GLN A 415 -28.62 -19.78 46.17
C GLN A 415 -28.57 -19.48 44.67
N SER A 416 -28.72 -20.48 43.80
CA SER A 416 -28.79 -20.28 42.34
C SER A 416 -30.20 -19.83 41.92
N THR A 417 -30.26 -18.93 40.94
CA THR A 417 -31.50 -18.42 40.34
C THR A 417 -31.72 -19.00 38.94
N GLU A 418 -32.76 -18.56 38.22
CA GLU A 418 -32.94 -18.90 36.80
C GLU A 418 -31.87 -18.24 35.89
N ASN A 419 -31.35 -17.08 36.28
CA ASN A 419 -30.43 -16.27 35.48
C ASN A 419 -28.98 -16.29 36.01
N ASP A 420 -28.73 -16.74 37.23
CA ASP A 420 -27.42 -16.66 37.90
C ASP A 420 -27.15 -17.96 38.67
N TRP A 421 -26.07 -18.66 38.35
CA TRP A 421 -25.69 -19.91 39.03
C TRP A 421 -24.44 -19.71 39.89
N VAL A 422 -24.42 -20.35 41.06
CA VAL A 422 -23.31 -20.20 42.01
C VAL A 422 -22.03 -20.84 41.45
N THR A 423 -20.94 -20.07 41.45
CA THR A 423 -19.59 -20.46 41.02
C THR A 423 -18.63 -20.62 42.19
N LEU A 424 -18.82 -19.85 43.27
CA LEU A 424 -18.09 -19.94 44.53
C LEU A 424 -19.07 -20.08 45.69
N ASP A 425 -18.83 -21.04 46.58
CA ASP A 425 -19.38 -21.07 47.94
C ASP A 425 -18.21 -21.32 48.89
N ALA A 426 -17.88 -20.33 49.71
CA ALA A 426 -16.73 -20.35 50.61
C ALA A 426 -17.11 -19.88 52.01
N THR A 427 -16.90 -20.74 52.99
CA THR A 427 -17.02 -20.47 54.43
C THR A 427 -15.73 -20.92 55.11
N LEU A 428 -15.09 -20.00 55.84
CA LEU A 428 -13.87 -20.26 56.60
C LEU A 428 -14.03 -19.70 58.03
N THR A 429 -13.85 -20.53 59.04
CA THR A 429 -13.83 -20.08 60.44
C THR A 429 -12.58 -19.25 60.70
N ASN A 430 -12.75 -18.07 61.29
CA ASN A 430 -11.64 -17.17 61.61
C ASN A 430 -10.75 -17.78 62.72
N PRO A 431 -9.50 -18.19 62.43
CA PRO A 431 -8.64 -18.86 63.41
C PRO A 431 -8.18 -17.88 64.52
N ASP A 432 -8.01 -16.61 64.17
CA ASP A 432 -7.47 -15.54 65.03
C ASP A 432 -8.56 -14.64 65.63
N TRP A 433 -9.78 -15.18 65.75
CA TRP A 433 -10.96 -14.39 66.12
C TRP A 433 -10.79 -13.57 67.40
N GLN A 434 -10.99 -12.25 67.29
CA GLN A 434 -11.03 -11.31 68.41
C GLN A 434 -12.43 -10.73 68.62
N TRP A 435 -12.70 -10.27 69.85
CA TRP A 435 -13.99 -9.67 70.22
C TRP A 435 -14.28 -8.39 69.42
N GLY A 436 -15.00 -8.54 68.31
CA GLY A 436 -15.34 -7.48 67.37
C GLY A 436 -15.34 -7.94 65.91
N GLU A 437 -14.56 -8.99 65.62
CA GLU A 437 -14.39 -9.57 64.29
C GLU A 437 -15.51 -10.57 63.91
N PRO A 438 -15.69 -10.87 62.61
CA PRO A 438 -16.55 -11.98 62.17
C PRO A 438 -15.96 -13.33 62.60
N ILE A 439 -16.82 -14.23 63.10
CA ILE A 439 -16.46 -15.58 63.56
C ILE A 439 -16.16 -16.51 62.38
N GLN A 440 -16.87 -16.31 61.26
CA GLN A 440 -16.66 -16.98 59.98
C GLN A 440 -16.57 -15.90 58.89
N TYR A 441 -15.64 -16.08 57.96
CA TYR A 441 -15.62 -15.40 56.68
C TYR A 441 -16.49 -16.21 55.73
N GLU A 442 -17.48 -15.57 55.12
CA GLU A 442 -18.45 -16.19 54.21
C GLU A 442 -18.49 -15.39 52.90
N SER A 443 -18.40 -16.07 51.76
CA SER A 443 -18.61 -15.50 50.43
C SER A 443 -19.32 -16.50 49.52
N ILE A 444 -20.29 -15.99 48.76
CA ILE A 444 -20.95 -16.72 47.68
C ILE A 444 -20.85 -15.81 46.46
N ALA A 445 -20.45 -16.37 45.31
CA ALA A 445 -20.40 -15.65 44.05
C ALA A 445 -21.10 -16.44 42.93
N TRP A 446 -21.48 -15.72 41.88
CA TRP A 446 -22.34 -16.22 40.80
C TRP A 446 -21.74 -15.92 39.42
N ASN A 447 -22.21 -16.66 38.41
CA ASN A 447 -22.05 -16.37 36.99
C ASN A 447 -23.43 -16.36 36.32
N PRO A 448 -23.71 -15.44 35.38
CA PRO A 448 -24.94 -15.50 34.59
C PRO A 448 -25.08 -16.85 33.85
N SER A 449 -26.25 -17.48 33.95
CA SER A 449 -26.52 -18.83 33.42
C SER A 449 -26.59 -18.88 31.89
N GLY A 450 -26.67 -17.72 31.24
CA GLY A 450 -26.72 -17.56 29.79
C GLY A 450 -25.38 -17.22 29.13
N ASP A 451 -24.31 -17.03 29.90
CA ASP A 451 -23.00 -16.67 29.36
C ASP A 451 -22.36 -17.83 28.59
N MET A 452 -21.42 -17.48 27.70
CA MET A 452 -20.63 -18.47 26.98
C MET A 452 -19.77 -19.26 27.97
N ASN A 453 -19.82 -20.59 27.87
CA ASN A 453 -18.92 -21.45 28.65
C ASN A 453 -17.52 -21.44 28.03
N LEU A 454 -16.70 -20.49 28.47
CA LEU A 454 -15.33 -20.29 27.99
C LEU A 454 -14.47 -21.51 28.32
N GLU A 455 -14.60 -22.07 29.52
CA GLU A 455 -13.86 -23.24 29.99
C GLU A 455 -14.03 -24.49 29.11
N SER A 456 -15.08 -24.54 28.28
CA SER A 456 -15.35 -25.62 27.31
C SER A 456 -14.84 -25.36 25.89
N LEU A 457 -14.26 -24.18 25.61
CA LEU A 457 -13.69 -23.88 24.30
C LEU A 457 -12.39 -24.68 24.07
N PRO A 458 -12.01 -24.93 22.81
CA PRO A 458 -10.64 -25.34 22.50
C PRO A 458 -9.68 -24.21 22.91
N GLY A 459 -8.61 -24.55 23.63
CA GLY A 459 -7.62 -23.58 24.12
C GLY A 459 -6.39 -24.26 24.72
N SER A 460 -5.31 -23.51 24.92
CA SER A 460 -4.11 -23.97 25.64
C SER A 460 -4.42 -24.11 27.12
N TYR A 461 -3.53 -24.76 27.88
CA TYR A 461 -3.70 -24.88 29.33
C TYR A 461 -2.61 -24.19 30.15
N SER A 462 -2.98 -23.75 31.34
CA SER A 462 -2.07 -23.26 32.38
C SER A 462 -2.20 -24.05 33.68
N VAL A 463 -1.26 -23.84 34.60
CA VAL A 463 -1.17 -24.57 35.89
C VAL A 463 -1.42 -23.69 37.12
N HIS A 464 -1.94 -22.47 36.96
CA HIS A 464 -2.16 -21.51 38.05
C HIS A 464 -3.00 -22.07 39.21
N LEU A 465 -3.96 -22.96 38.92
CA LEU A 465 -4.72 -23.68 39.94
C LEU A 465 -3.83 -24.50 40.87
N SER A 466 -2.75 -25.12 40.36
CA SER A 466 -1.83 -25.92 41.18
C SER A 466 -1.11 -25.05 42.22
N GLN A 467 -0.60 -23.89 41.81
CA GLN A 467 0.07 -22.93 42.70
C GLN A 467 -0.88 -22.44 43.82
N PHE A 468 -2.12 -22.12 43.47
CA PHE A 468 -3.15 -21.73 44.44
C PHE A 468 -3.46 -22.84 45.46
N ILE A 469 -3.54 -24.08 45.00
CA ILE A 469 -3.82 -25.23 45.86
C ILE A 469 -2.65 -25.52 46.79
N GLU A 470 -1.41 -25.34 46.33
CA GLU A 470 -0.21 -25.43 47.17
C GLU A 470 -0.20 -24.34 48.25
N ALA A 471 -0.62 -23.10 47.94
CA ALA A 471 -0.78 -22.04 48.94
C ALA A 471 -1.88 -22.35 49.97
N LEU A 472 -3.04 -22.85 49.54
CA LEU A 472 -4.10 -23.27 50.47
C LEU A 472 -3.67 -24.44 51.36
N ALA A 473 -2.93 -25.41 50.82
CA ALA A 473 -2.38 -26.52 51.59
C ALA A 473 -1.34 -26.06 52.62
N GLN A 474 -0.51 -25.07 52.30
CA GLN A 474 0.42 -24.44 53.25
C GLN A 474 -0.32 -23.67 54.35
N ALA A 475 -1.44 -23.01 54.03
CA ALA A 475 -2.37 -22.43 55.00
C ALA A 475 -3.16 -23.46 55.84
N GLY A 476 -2.93 -24.76 55.66
CA GLY A 476 -3.56 -25.84 56.43
C GLY A 476 -4.94 -26.28 55.93
N ILE A 477 -5.33 -25.87 54.71
CA ILE A 477 -6.58 -26.25 54.06
C ILE A 477 -6.31 -27.40 53.08
N GLU A 478 -6.61 -28.64 53.50
CA GLU A 478 -6.48 -29.83 52.64
C GLU A 478 -7.65 -29.94 51.64
N ALA A 479 -7.34 -30.24 50.37
CA ALA A 479 -8.33 -30.37 49.30
C ALA A 479 -8.92 -31.78 49.20
N ASP A 480 -10.24 -31.90 49.18
CA ASP A 480 -10.98 -33.15 48.91
C ASP A 480 -10.95 -33.54 47.43
N LEU A 481 -11.09 -32.54 46.55
CA LEU A 481 -11.13 -32.68 45.08
C LEU A 481 -10.47 -31.47 44.44
N TRP A 482 -9.63 -31.70 43.42
CA TRP A 482 -9.04 -30.63 42.61
C TRP A 482 -8.50 -31.14 41.27
N THR A 483 -8.17 -30.21 40.38
CA THR A 483 -7.47 -30.48 39.11
C THR A 483 -6.32 -29.49 38.87
N ASN A 484 -5.25 -29.95 38.24
CA ASN A 484 -3.99 -29.22 38.08
C ASN A 484 -3.92 -28.29 36.86
N GLN A 485 -4.86 -28.39 35.92
CA GLN A 485 -4.84 -27.70 34.62
C GLN A 485 -6.19 -27.06 34.31
N SER A 486 -6.18 -25.81 33.85
CA SER A 486 -7.34 -25.08 33.34
C SER A 486 -7.08 -24.57 31.92
N MET A 487 -8.13 -24.45 31.10
CA MET A 487 -8.07 -23.72 29.83
C MET A 487 -7.64 -22.27 30.11
N PHE A 488 -6.66 -21.77 29.36
CA PHE A 488 -6.12 -20.42 29.53
C PHE A 488 -6.33 -19.53 28.30
N ILE A 489 -5.72 -19.84 27.15
CA ILE A 489 -5.90 -19.05 25.93
C ILE A 489 -6.84 -19.80 24.97
N PRO A 490 -8.04 -19.27 24.67
CA PRO A 490 -8.90 -19.86 23.65
C PRO A 490 -8.20 -19.88 22.28
N CYS A 491 -8.33 -20.97 21.53
CA CYS A 491 -7.75 -21.13 20.19
C CYS A 491 -8.19 -20.01 19.24
N HIS A 492 -9.42 -19.52 19.38
CA HIS A 492 -9.95 -18.39 18.63
C HIS A 492 -9.25 -17.08 18.99
N SER A 493 -8.93 -16.87 20.27
CA SER A 493 -8.18 -15.70 20.75
C SER A 493 -6.79 -15.64 20.13
N ALA A 494 -6.05 -16.76 20.13
CA ALA A 494 -4.72 -16.85 19.53
C ALA A 494 -4.69 -16.68 17.99
N LEU A 495 -5.83 -16.88 17.32
CA LEU A 495 -5.99 -16.68 15.88
C LEU A 495 -6.68 -15.36 15.50
N ASP A 496 -6.95 -14.49 16.47
CA ASP A 496 -7.73 -13.25 16.31
C ASP A 496 -9.14 -13.45 15.71
N ILE A 497 -9.76 -14.60 16.00
CA ILE A 497 -11.15 -14.91 15.65
C ILE A 497 -12.05 -14.55 16.84
N PRO A 498 -13.19 -13.85 16.67
CA PRO A 498 -14.13 -13.61 17.76
C PRO A 498 -14.59 -14.90 18.44
N LEU A 499 -14.55 -14.94 19.77
CA LEU A 499 -14.76 -16.16 20.58
C LEU A 499 -16.10 -16.89 20.33
N ALA A 500 -17.13 -16.17 19.87
CA ALA A 500 -18.46 -16.70 19.62
C ALA A 500 -18.67 -17.30 18.22
N GLU A 501 -17.76 -17.02 17.28
CA GLU A 501 -17.92 -17.41 15.88
C GLU A 501 -17.45 -18.85 15.62
N PRO A 502 -18.02 -19.54 14.61
CA PRO A 502 -17.51 -20.86 14.22
C PRO A 502 -16.10 -20.71 13.63
N PHE A 503 -15.25 -21.70 13.88
CA PHE A 503 -13.91 -21.74 13.29
C PHE A 503 -13.99 -21.80 11.75
N ASP A 504 -13.45 -20.78 11.09
CA ASP A 504 -13.19 -20.74 9.65
C ASP A 504 -11.72 -20.36 9.42
N ALA A 505 -11.01 -21.16 8.62
CA ALA A 505 -9.62 -20.90 8.27
C ALA A 505 -9.47 -19.68 7.34
N LEU A 506 -10.55 -19.25 6.67
CA LEU A 506 -10.55 -18.09 5.76
C LEU A 506 -10.72 -16.74 6.48
N THR A 507 -11.03 -16.73 7.78
CA THR A 507 -11.18 -15.49 8.58
C THR A 507 -9.94 -15.17 9.42
N ILE A 508 -8.92 -16.04 9.42
CA ILE A 508 -7.66 -15.81 10.14
C ILE A 508 -6.87 -14.71 9.42
N PRO A 509 -6.48 -13.61 10.10
CA PRO A 509 -5.83 -12.47 9.45
C PRO A 509 -4.31 -12.66 9.24
N PHE A 510 -3.68 -13.66 9.86
CA PHE A 510 -2.24 -13.93 9.78
C PHE A 510 -1.83 -14.55 8.44
N ASP A 511 -0.67 -14.14 7.91
CA ASP A 511 -0.07 -14.69 6.69
C ASP A 511 0.23 -16.18 6.83
N PHE A 512 0.72 -16.59 8.01
CA PHE A 512 0.96 -17.97 8.39
C PHE A 512 0.43 -18.24 9.79
N TRP A 513 -0.05 -19.46 10.02
CA TRP A 513 -0.47 -19.89 11.35
C TRP A 513 -0.31 -21.40 11.53
N GLN A 514 -0.11 -21.83 12.77
CA GLN A 514 -0.06 -23.25 13.12
C GLN A 514 -0.75 -23.51 14.46
N THR A 515 -1.71 -24.43 14.43
CA THR A 515 -2.36 -24.99 15.62
C THR A 515 -1.73 -26.32 16.01
N GLU A 516 -1.97 -26.74 17.25
CA GLU A 516 -1.54 -28.06 17.73
C GLU A 516 -2.12 -29.20 16.89
N ASN A 517 -1.48 -30.37 16.92
CA ASN A 517 -2.04 -31.54 16.27
C ASN A 517 -3.31 -31.99 17.02
N ALA A 518 -4.38 -32.38 16.31
CA ALA A 518 -5.60 -32.90 16.94
C ALA A 518 -5.39 -34.18 17.80
N ALA A 519 -4.23 -34.84 17.70
CA ALA A 519 -3.82 -35.92 18.60
C ALA A 519 -3.22 -35.43 19.94
N VAL A 520 -2.68 -34.21 19.99
CA VAL A 520 -2.23 -33.50 21.20
C VAL A 520 -3.41 -32.72 21.80
N GLY A 521 -4.12 -31.96 20.95
CA GLY A 521 -5.35 -31.23 21.26
C GLY A 521 -5.12 -29.91 22.01
N SER A 522 -4.34 -29.95 23.10
CA SER A 522 -3.97 -28.78 23.90
C SER A 522 -2.57 -28.98 24.48
N ALA A 523 -1.75 -27.93 24.47
CA ALA A 523 -0.41 -27.87 25.02
C ALA A 523 -0.32 -26.77 26.08
N PHE A 524 0.80 -26.75 26.81
CA PHE A 524 1.07 -25.70 27.80
C PHE A 524 1.19 -24.34 27.09
N HIS A 525 0.68 -23.29 27.74
CA HIS A 525 0.74 -21.92 27.23
C HIS A 525 2.17 -21.51 26.85
N CYS A 526 2.34 -20.93 25.66
CA CYS A 526 3.63 -20.53 25.08
C CYS A 526 4.64 -21.65 24.78
N SER A 527 4.24 -22.93 24.76
CA SER A 527 5.14 -24.03 24.40
C SER A 527 5.56 -23.98 22.92
N VAL A 528 6.84 -24.19 22.64
CA VAL A 528 7.39 -24.18 21.26
C VAL A 528 7.70 -25.57 20.70
N GLU A 529 7.60 -26.65 21.48
CA GLU A 529 8.11 -27.99 21.12
C GLU A 529 7.57 -28.51 19.77
N ASN A 530 6.26 -28.44 19.56
CA ASN A 530 5.60 -28.92 18.32
C ASN A 530 5.67 -27.92 17.16
N HIS A 531 6.16 -26.70 17.42
CA HIS A 531 6.15 -25.56 16.50
C HIS A 531 7.54 -25.15 16.02
N PHE A 532 8.60 -25.58 16.72
CA PHE A 532 9.99 -25.28 16.40
C PHE A 532 10.36 -25.44 14.90
N PRO A 533 9.93 -26.48 14.15
CA PRO A 533 10.26 -26.58 12.73
C PRO A 533 9.72 -25.43 11.86
N LEU A 534 8.55 -24.86 12.21
CA LEU A 534 7.96 -23.72 11.49
C LEU A 534 8.58 -22.41 11.93
N ILE A 535 8.82 -22.24 13.24
CA ILE A 535 9.51 -21.08 13.81
C ILE A 535 10.93 -20.98 13.22
N TRP A 536 11.65 -22.11 13.11
CA TRP A 536 12.94 -22.20 12.45
C TRP A 536 12.88 -21.81 10.97
N ASP A 537 11.88 -22.30 10.22
CA ASP A 537 11.73 -21.96 8.80
C ASP A 537 11.45 -20.46 8.60
N ALA A 538 10.64 -19.86 9.48
CA ALA A 538 10.36 -18.43 9.46
C ALA A 538 11.58 -17.57 9.83
N ILE A 539 12.27 -17.92 10.92
CA ILE A 539 13.43 -17.17 11.41
C ILE A 539 14.63 -17.38 10.49
N VAL A 540 15.12 -18.61 10.34
CA VAL A 540 16.40 -18.90 9.69
C VAL A 540 16.26 -18.99 8.17
N ASN A 541 15.35 -19.83 7.66
CA ASN A 541 15.19 -20.03 6.20
C ASN A 541 14.44 -18.86 5.52
N GLY A 542 13.75 -18.03 6.29
CA GLY A 542 13.03 -16.83 5.84
C GLY A 542 13.88 -15.54 5.84
N GLN A 543 15.20 -15.62 6.07
CA GLN A 543 16.07 -14.45 5.89
C GLN A 543 16.06 -13.98 4.43
N PRO A 544 16.22 -12.65 4.18
CA PRO A 544 16.41 -12.13 2.84
C PRO A 544 17.61 -12.78 2.16
N THR A 545 17.58 -12.89 0.83
CA THR A 545 18.54 -13.73 0.10
C THR A 545 19.88 -13.02 -0.16
N GLY A 546 20.60 -12.66 0.91
CA GLY A 546 21.96 -12.10 0.83
C GLY A 546 23.01 -13.12 0.36
N LEU A 547 24.16 -12.63 -0.09
CA LEU A 547 25.32 -13.47 -0.39
C LEU A 547 25.80 -14.19 0.88
N ALA A 548 25.59 -15.51 0.96
CA ALA A 548 26.30 -16.32 1.94
C ALA A 548 27.82 -16.14 1.75
N GLU A 549 28.58 -16.02 2.85
CA GLU A 549 30.05 -15.81 2.83
C GLU A 549 30.85 -16.91 2.11
N SER A 550 30.19 -17.98 1.67
CA SER A 550 30.80 -18.98 0.80
C SER A 550 31.19 -18.39 -0.55
N SER A 551 32.43 -18.62 -0.98
CA SER A 551 32.99 -18.14 -2.24
C SER A 551 32.44 -18.87 -3.50
N ALA A 552 31.14 -19.14 -3.55
CA ALA A 552 30.45 -19.80 -4.64
C ALA A 552 29.72 -18.75 -5.49
N LEU A 553 29.86 -18.84 -6.82
CA LEU A 553 29.14 -17.99 -7.76
C LEU A 553 27.64 -18.32 -7.71
N ILE A 554 26.81 -17.41 -7.20
CA ILE A 554 25.35 -17.51 -7.27
C ILE A 554 24.90 -16.92 -8.60
N ASP A 555 24.59 -17.80 -9.55
CA ASP A 555 24.14 -17.44 -10.91
C ASP A 555 22.66 -16.97 -10.93
N THR A 556 21.87 -17.40 -9.93
CA THR A 556 20.43 -17.11 -9.86
C THR A 556 19.93 -17.06 -8.42
N ILE A 557 19.17 -16.01 -8.10
CA ILE A 557 18.41 -15.86 -6.86
C ILE A 557 16.95 -16.28 -7.13
N GLN A 558 16.36 -17.13 -6.27
CA GLN A 558 14.99 -17.60 -6.41
C GLN A 558 14.20 -17.34 -5.13
N ILE A 559 13.09 -16.61 -5.24
CA ILE A 559 12.22 -16.23 -4.11
C ILE A 559 10.79 -16.64 -4.49
N GLY A 560 10.16 -17.51 -3.70
CA GLY A 560 8.90 -18.13 -4.07
C GLY A 560 8.46 -19.22 -3.10
N TRP A 561 7.36 -19.91 -3.42
CA TRP A 561 6.71 -20.90 -2.54
C TRP A 561 7.55 -22.11 -2.09
N LYS A 562 8.79 -22.28 -2.60
CA LYS A 562 9.78 -23.20 -2.00
C LYS A 562 10.29 -22.75 -0.62
N GLN A 563 10.32 -21.44 -0.37
CA GLN A 563 10.75 -20.80 0.88
C GLN A 563 9.75 -19.68 1.20
N PRO A 564 8.55 -20.01 1.71
CA PRO A 564 7.42 -19.08 1.77
C PRO A 564 7.64 -17.89 2.73
N PHE A 565 8.59 -17.98 3.67
CA PHE A 565 8.98 -16.90 4.57
C PHE A 565 10.07 -15.98 4.01
N ASN A 566 10.78 -16.39 2.96
CA ASN A 566 11.72 -15.53 2.26
C ASN A 566 10.93 -14.71 1.23
N GLN A 567 10.50 -13.50 1.59
CA GLN A 567 9.71 -12.59 0.73
C GLN A 567 10.43 -11.28 0.40
N PHE A 568 11.63 -11.05 0.96
CA PHE A 568 12.32 -9.75 0.89
C PHE A 568 13.62 -9.83 0.08
N LEU A 569 13.81 -8.89 -0.84
CA LEU A 569 15.09 -8.65 -1.53
C LEU A 569 15.90 -7.58 -0.80
N THR A 570 17.14 -7.90 -0.47
CA THR A 570 18.17 -6.96 0.00
C THR A 570 19.03 -6.47 -1.17
N ASP A 571 19.83 -5.42 -0.96
CA ASP A 571 20.86 -5.03 -1.92
C ASP A 571 21.93 -6.14 -2.06
N HIS A 572 22.54 -6.23 -3.23
CA HIS A 572 23.42 -7.34 -3.60
C HIS A 572 24.73 -6.82 -4.20
N ASP A 573 25.77 -6.81 -3.37
CA ASP A 573 27.09 -6.25 -3.69
C ASP A 573 27.91 -7.18 -4.62
N SER A 574 27.45 -7.46 -5.85
CA SER A 574 28.27 -8.13 -6.87
C SER A 574 27.80 -8.05 -8.32
N ALA A 575 28.76 -7.83 -9.24
CA ALA A 575 28.59 -7.96 -10.68
C ALA A 575 28.58 -9.44 -11.16
N THR A 576 27.93 -10.33 -10.43
CA THR A 576 27.95 -11.79 -10.69
C THR A 576 26.59 -12.50 -10.66
N ILE A 577 25.48 -11.80 -10.38
CA ILE A 577 24.13 -12.37 -10.44
C ILE A 577 23.61 -12.31 -11.88
N GLY A 578 23.35 -13.46 -12.50
CA GLY A 578 22.73 -13.51 -13.83
C GLY A 578 21.22 -13.27 -13.79
N HIS A 579 20.52 -13.92 -12.85
CA HIS A 579 19.07 -13.87 -12.78
C HIS A 579 18.52 -13.67 -11.36
N ILE A 580 17.41 -12.95 -11.25
CA ILE A 580 16.58 -12.84 -10.04
C ILE A 580 15.18 -13.31 -10.42
N GLU A 581 14.66 -14.35 -9.78
CA GLU A 581 13.37 -14.96 -10.09
C GLU A 581 12.42 -14.90 -8.89
N ILE A 582 11.33 -14.14 -9.02
CA ILE A 582 10.30 -13.97 -8.00
C ILE A 582 9.03 -14.68 -8.44
N GLY A 583 8.55 -15.65 -7.66
CA GLY A 583 7.31 -16.38 -7.88
C GLY A 583 7.19 -17.09 -9.24
N THR A 584 8.31 -17.34 -9.92
CA THR A 584 8.37 -18.15 -11.15
C THR A 584 7.98 -19.61 -10.85
N THR A 585 7.66 -20.41 -11.88
CA THR A 585 7.46 -21.87 -11.68
C THR A 585 8.74 -22.52 -11.12
N ALA A 586 9.91 -21.97 -11.43
CA ALA A 586 11.17 -22.46 -10.91
C ALA A 586 11.38 -22.06 -9.42
N ALA A 587 11.00 -20.86 -9.00
CA ALA A 587 11.06 -20.42 -7.60
C ALA A 587 9.97 -21.06 -6.71
N ASN A 588 8.77 -21.29 -7.25
CA ASN A 588 7.66 -21.93 -6.52
C ASN A 588 7.75 -23.45 -6.48
N GLY A 589 8.41 -24.07 -7.46
CA GLY A 589 8.44 -25.52 -7.61
C GLY A 589 7.15 -26.12 -8.20
N PRO A 590 7.04 -27.46 -8.29
CA PRO A 590 5.98 -28.13 -9.03
C PRO A 590 4.63 -28.03 -8.30
N GLY A 591 3.68 -27.28 -8.89
CA GLY A 591 2.33 -27.14 -8.35
C GLY A 591 1.49 -26.12 -9.12
N THR A 592 0.30 -25.84 -8.62
CA THR A 592 -0.44 -24.60 -8.90
C THR A 592 -0.40 -23.78 -7.62
N TRP A 593 0.01 -22.52 -7.75
CA TRP A 593 0.27 -21.65 -6.61
C TRP A 593 -0.56 -20.37 -6.72
N PRO A 594 -0.98 -19.76 -5.59
CA PRO A 594 -1.45 -18.38 -5.61
C PRO A 594 -0.31 -17.42 -5.92
N HIS A 595 -0.62 -16.15 -6.15
CA HIS A 595 0.37 -15.09 -6.29
C HIS A 595 1.36 -15.12 -5.12
N PHE A 596 2.64 -15.22 -5.44
CA PHE A 596 3.70 -15.01 -4.46
C PHE A 596 3.90 -13.51 -4.23
N GLN A 597 3.86 -13.06 -2.98
CA GLN A 597 4.11 -11.67 -2.63
C GLN A 597 5.58 -11.49 -2.22
N ALA A 598 6.19 -10.41 -2.69
CA ALA A 598 7.56 -10.04 -2.35
C ALA A 598 7.74 -8.53 -2.37
N SER A 599 8.79 -8.04 -1.70
CA SER A 599 9.14 -6.62 -1.66
C SER A 599 10.66 -6.42 -1.50
N ASN A 600 11.14 -5.17 -1.55
CA ASN A 600 12.45 -4.84 -1.04
C ASN A 600 12.46 -4.94 0.51
N SER A 601 13.64 -5.16 1.08
CA SER A 601 13.83 -5.27 2.53
C SER A 601 13.31 -4.01 3.26
N PRO A 602 12.60 -4.16 4.40
CA PRO A 602 12.12 -3.02 5.21
C PRO A 602 13.24 -2.23 5.88
N CYS A 603 14.50 -2.64 5.65
CA CYS A 603 15.73 -2.05 6.17
C CYS A 603 16.59 -1.36 5.12
N ASN A 604 16.30 -1.59 3.84
CA ASN A 604 17.14 -1.11 2.77
C ASN A 604 16.29 -0.47 1.68
N ASP A 605 16.40 0.85 1.63
CA ASP A 605 15.67 1.74 0.73
C ASP A 605 16.28 1.78 -0.68
N ASN A 606 17.25 0.91 -1.03
CA ASN A 606 17.80 0.86 -2.38
C ASN A 606 18.11 -0.57 -2.85
N LEU A 607 17.47 -0.98 -3.94
CA LEU A 607 17.71 -2.23 -4.64
C LEU A 607 18.21 -1.91 -6.06
N VAL A 608 19.32 -2.52 -6.48
CA VAL A 608 19.88 -2.32 -7.84
C VAL A 608 19.78 -3.63 -8.64
N VAL A 609 19.32 -3.53 -9.89
CA VAL A 609 19.38 -4.60 -10.89
C VAL A 609 20.49 -4.24 -11.91
N PRO A 610 21.70 -4.81 -11.79
CA PRO A 610 22.85 -4.48 -12.64
C PRO A 610 22.63 -4.76 -14.14
N THR A 611 23.45 -4.15 -15.00
CA THR A 611 23.33 -4.24 -16.48
C THR A 611 23.31 -5.65 -17.06
N GLU A 612 24.01 -6.61 -16.45
CA GLU A 612 24.08 -8.01 -16.92
C GLU A 612 23.09 -8.93 -16.17
N THR A 613 22.22 -8.37 -15.33
CA THR A 613 21.25 -9.10 -14.51
C THR A 613 19.85 -8.96 -15.09
N THR A 614 19.11 -10.09 -15.14
CA THR A 614 17.69 -10.10 -15.52
C THR A 614 16.81 -10.45 -14.33
N MET A 615 15.86 -9.58 -14.00
CA MET A 615 14.86 -9.81 -12.95
C MET A 615 13.55 -10.29 -13.58
N PHE A 616 12.91 -11.30 -12.99
CA PHE A 616 11.64 -11.88 -13.42
C PHE A 616 10.62 -11.83 -12.29
N ILE A 617 9.54 -11.07 -12.46
CA ILE A 617 8.37 -11.07 -11.57
C ILE A 617 7.32 -11.99 -12.21
N GLY A 618 7.30 -13.26 -11.80
CA GLY A 618 6.49 -14.32 -12.37
C GLY A 618 6.98 -14.81 -13.74
N ASP A 619 6.36 -15.86 -14.27
CA ASP A 619 6.74 -16.44 -15.56
C ASP A 619 6.18 -15.61 -16.73
N SER A 620 6.98 -15.39 -17.78
CA SER A 620 6.50 -14.73 -19.01
C SER A 620 5.41 -15.54 -19.74
N THR A 621 5.46 -16.88 -19.66
CA THR A 621 4.52 -17.80 -20.36
C THR A 621 4.13 -19.03 -19.53
N GLY A 622 4.48 -19.04 -18.24
CA GLY A 622 4.24 -20.16 -17.32
C GLY A 622 3.09 -19.94 -16.35
N SER A 623 3.09 -20.71 -15.26
CA SER A 623 2.06 -20.69 -14.20
C SER A 623 2.54 -20.07 -12.88
N GLY A 624 3.78 -19.59 -12.82
CA GLY A 624 4.28 -18.80 -11.71
C GLY A 624 3.77 -17.37 -11.84
N HIS A 625 3.09 -16.89 -10.81
CA HIS A 625 2.56 -15.52 -10.73
C HIS A 625 3.10 -14.85 -9.48
N ALA A 626 3.53 -13.60 -9.61
CA ALA A 626 4.12 -12.84 -8.52
C ALA A 626 3.61 -11.40 -8.46
N ILE A 627 3.65 -10.83 -7.27
CA ILE A 627 3.49 -9.39 -7.03
C ILE A 627 4.77 -8.95 -6.32
N PHE A 628 5.51 -8.02 -6.93
CA PHE A 628 6.63 -7.36 -6.29
C PHE A 628 6.23 -5.93 -5.94
N THR A 629 6.31 -5.57 -4.66
CA THR A 629 5.96 -4.25 -4.14
C THR A 629 7.22 -3.51 -3.76
N LEU A 630 7.51 -2.41 -4.45
CA LEU A 630 8.54 -1.45 -4.04
C LEU A 630 7.95 -0.59 -2.92
N ALA A 631 8.46 -0.74 -1.70
CA ALA A 631 7.93 -0.12 -0.49
C ALA A 631 8.08 1.42 -0.50
N ALA A 632 7.26 2.10 0.29
CA ALA A 632 7.32 3.56 0.42
C ALA A 632 8.73 4.04 0.85
N ASN A 633 9.14 5.20 0.34
CA ASN A 633 10.49 5.78 0.48
C ASN A 633 11.67 4.97 -0.10
N SER A 634 11.45 3.74 -0.59
CA SER A 634 12.50 2.92 -1.20
C SER A 634 12.72 3.23 -2.69
N THR A 635 13.87 2.79 -3.21
CA THR A 635 14.37 3.03 -4.55
C THR A 635 14.70 1.69 -5.23
N LEU A 636 14.31 1.54 -6.49
CA LEU A 636 14.71 0.43 -7.36
C LEU A 636 15.43 1.00 -8.59
N GLU A 637 16.74 0.79 -8.70
CA GLU A 637 17.51 1.17 -9.89
C GLU A 637 17.63 -0.02 -10.86
N ILE A 638 17.10 0.12 -12.08
CA ILE A 638 17.20 -0.88 -13.13
C ILE A 638 18.20 -0.42 -14.19
N GLN A 639 19.36 -1.09 -14.22
CA GLN A 639 20.38 -0.95 -15.26
C GLN A 639 20.32 -2.10 -16.29
N GLY A 640 19.80 -3.26 -15.90
CA GLY A 640 19.58 -4.44 -16.74
C GLY A 640 18.14 -4.55 -17.29
N ASP A 641 17.63 -5.78 -17.34
CA ASP A 641 16.28 -6.10 -17.82
C ASP A 641 15.37 -6.56 -16.68
N LEU A 642 14.14 -6.03 -16.62
CA LEU A 642 13.07 -6.50 -15.73
C LEU A 642 11.90 -7.04 -16.56
N HIS A 643 11.53 -8.31 -16.40
CA HIS A 643 10.33 -8.90 -16.98
C HIS A 643 9.20 -9.01 -15.94
N ILE A 644 8.02 -8.52 -16.30
CA ILE A 644 6.78 -8.71 -15.53
C ILE A 644 5.93 -9.73 -16.29
N GLY A 645 5.82 -10.94 -15.73
CA GLY A 645 5.16 -12.09 -16.32
C GLY A 645 3.65 -11.96 -16.44
N ALA A 646 3.03 -12.96 -17.07
CA ALA A 646 1.57 -12.98 -17.23
C ALA A 646 0.87 -13.04 -15.87
N HIS A 647 -0.17 -12.23 -15.70
CA HIS A 647 -0.90 -12.05 -14.44
C HIS A 647 -0.04 -11.63 -13.23
N SER A 648 1.19 -11.16 -13.46
CA SER A 648 2.13 -10.72 -12.43
C SER A 648 2.23 -9.20 -12.42
N LYS A 649 2.68 -8.63 -11.30
CA LYS A 649 2.60 -7.18 -11.06
C LYS A 649 3.85 -6.61 -10.41
N LEU A 650 4.29 -5.44 -10.88
CA LEU A 650 5.13 -4.51 -10.13
C LEU A 650 4.25 -3.42 -9.52
N VAL A 651 4.27 -3.26 -8.20
CA VAL A 651 3.64 -2.14 -7.49
C VAL A 651 4.73 -1.15 -7.08
N ILE A 652 4.52 0.13 -7.34
CA ILE A 652 5.34 1.24 -6.85
C ILE A 652 4.47 2.01 -5.85
N GLU A 653 4.81 1.91 -4.56
CA GLU A 653 4.09 2.57 -3.48
C GLU A 653 4.25 4.09 -3.50
N GLU A 654 3.49 4.77 -2.64
CA GLU A 654 3.59 6.21 -2.42
C GLU A 654 5.01 6.57 -1.94
N ASP A 655 5.57 7.69 -2.42
CA ASP A 655 6.97 8.12 -2.22
C ASP A 655 8.09 7.14 -2.66
N ALA A 656 7.78 5.96 -3.20
CA ALA A 656 8.78 5.04 -3.77
C ALA A 656 9.34 5.56 -5.11
N ARG A 657 10.58 5.17 -5.46
CA ARG A 657 11.33 5.70 -6.62
C ARG A 657 11.89 4.59 -7.51
N LEU A 658 11.31 4.40 -8.69
CA LEU A 658 11.85 3.50 -9.71
C LEU A 658 12.75 4.28 -10.67
N VAL A 659 14.05 3.99 -10.69
CA VAL A 659 15.04 4.64 -11.56
C VAL A 659 15.41 3.72 -12.72
N LEU A 660 15.14 4.11 -13.96
CA LEU A 660 15.60 3.41 -15.16
C LEU A 660 16.88 4.05 -15.67
N HIS A 661 18.01 3.35 -15.52
CA HIS A 661 19.33 3.85 -15.87
C HIS A 661 19.90 3.10 -17.08
N ASN A 662 19.37 3.41 -18.26
CA ASN A 662 19.49 2.64 -19.52
C ASN A 662 18.89 1.22 -19.49
N GLY A 663 18.37 0.77 -18.33
CA GLY A 663 17.66 -0.50 -18.20
C GLY A 663 16.30 -0.49 -18.88
N ARG A 664 15.67 -1.66 -18.94
CA ARG A 664 14.41 -1.91 -19.64
C ARG A 664 13.40 -2.66 -18.77
N ILE A 665 12.12 -2.34 -18.94
CA ILE A 665 11.01 -3.12 -18.39
C ILE A 665 10.24 -3.77 -19.52
N HIS A 666 9.94 -5.06 -19.37
CA HIS A 666 9.23 -5.91 -20.31
C HIS A 666 7.95 -6.42 -19.65
N VAL A 667 6.85 -5.73 -19.89
CA VAL A 667 5.53 -6.13 -19.40
C VAL A 667 4.92 -7.11 -20.40
N HIS A 668 4.85 -8.38 -20.04
CA HIS A 668 4.24 -9.42 -20.87
C HIS A 668 2.70 -9.29 -20.89
N ALA A 669 2.03 -10.01 -21.79
CA ALA A 669 0.57 -9.99 -21.88
C ALA A 669 -0.08 -10.37 -20.52
N PHE A 670 -1.04 -9.55 -20.06
CA PHE A 670 -1.64 -9.61 -18.72
C PHE A 670 -0.71 -9.28 -17.54
N GLY A 671 0.53 -8.87 -17.77
CA GLY A 671 1.38 -8.25 -16.76
C GLY A 671 0.97 -6.78 -16.52
N GLU A 672 1.25 -6.27 -15.32
CA GLU A 672 0.85 -4.93 -14.89
C GLU A 672 1.98 -4.20 -14.14
N ILE A 673 2.24 -2.94 -14.51
CA ILE A 673 2.90 -1.96 -13.64
C ILE A 673 1.79 -1.14 -12.98
N GLU A 674 1.79 -1.03 -11.65
CA GLU A 674 0.88 -0.19 -10.88
C GLU A 674 1.68 0.84 -10.08
N GLN A 675 1.69 2.08 -10.57
CA GLN A 675 2.33 3.21 -9.91
C GLN A 675 1.27 4.00 -9.15
N LYS A 676 1.36 4.02 -7.81
CA LYS A 676 0.48 4.80 -6.94
C LYS A 676 0.77 6.30 -7.03
N GLN A 677 -0.06 7.10 -6.36
CA GLN A 677 0.13 8.55 -6.27
C GLN A 677 1.46 8.86 -5.59
N ASP A 678 2.12 9.96 -5.96
CA ASP A 678 3.38 10.46 -5.39
C ASP A 678 4.63 9.53 -5.50
N GLY A 679 4.43 8.25 -5.86
CA GLY A 679 5.47 7.33 -6.33
C GLY A 679 6.00 7.76 -7.69
N LYS A 680 7.31 7.62 -7.92
CA LYS A 680 8.04 8.29 -9.01
C LYS A 680 8.77 7.30 -9.91
N ILE A 681 8.74 7.54 -11.22
CA ILE A 681 9.62 6.88 -12.19
C ILE A 681 10.60 7.92 -12.74
N GLU A 682 11.89 7.69 -12.55
CA GLU A 682 12.98 8.57 -13.02
C GLU A 682 13.75 7.91 -14.15
N ILE A 683 14.04 8.64 -15.23
CA ILE A 683 14.79 8.13 -16.39
C ILE A 683 16.17 8.77 -16.45
N GLN A 684 17.21 7.94 -16.61
CA GLN A 684 18.60 8.35 -16.77
C GLN A 684 19.20 7.64 -17.99
N GLY A 685 19.63 8.41 -19.00
CA GLY A 685 20.08 7.88 -20.27
C GLY A 685 18.93 7.43 -21.19
N SER A 686 19.07 6.29 -21.86
CA SER A 686 18.09 5.80 -22.85
C SER A 686 17.46 4.48 -22.41
N SER A 687 16.22 4.54 -21.92
CA SER A 687 15.47 3.41 -21.36
C SER A 687 14.19 3.10 -22.14
N GLN A 688 13.64 1.91 -21.90
CA GLN A 688 12.47 1.39 -22.61
C GLN A 688 11.49 0.70 -21.65
N ILE A 689 10.19 0.92 -21.85
CA ILE A 689 9.11 0.14 -21.21
C ILE A 689 8.33 -0.54 -22.35
N ALA A 690 8.61 -1.83 -22.57
CA ALA A 690 7.94 -2.66 -23.55
C ALA A 690 6.62 -3.21 -23.00
N LEU A 691 5.49 -2.67 -23.47
CA LEU A 691 4.14 -3.15 -23.18
C LEU A 691 3.74 -4.19 -24.25
N ASN A 692 4.14 -5.44 -24.02
CA ASN A 692 4.07 -6.52 -25.01
C ASN A 692 2.66 -7.16 -25.09
N GLY A 693 1.87 -6.71 -26.06
CA GLY A 693 0.53 -7.22 -26.37
C GLY A 693 -0.60 -6.38 -25.76
N SER A 694 -1.79 -6.43 -26.37
CA SER A 694 -2.94 -5.55 -26.06
C SER A 694 -3.51 -5.61 -24.63
N THR A 695 -3.00 -6.53 -23.80
CA THR A 695 -3.41 -6.76 -22.41
C THR A 695 -2.29 -6.50 -21.39
N ALA A 696 -1.07 -6.19 -21.83
CA ALA A 696 -0.02 -5.63 -20.95
C ALA A 696 -0.44 -4.22 -20.50
N LYS A 697 -0.19 -3.87 -19.24
CA LYS A 697 -0.65 -2.62 -18.65
C LYS A 697 0.42 -1.86 -17.88
N TRP A 698 0.36 -0.54 -17.95
CA TRP A 698 0.95 0.36 -16.97
C TRP A 698 -0.11 1.35 -16.50
N LYS A 699 -0.51 1.23 -15.22
CA LYS A 699 -1.36 2.19 -14.52
C LYS A 699 -0.47 3.22 -13.83
N MET A 700 -0.72 4.49 -14.11
CA MET A 700 0.06 5.63 -13.66
C MET A 700 -0.83 6.61 -12.88
N ALA A 701 -0.52 6.77 -11.58
CA ALA A 701 -1.12 7.78 -10.71
C ALA A 701 -0.11 8.83 -10.19
N GLY A 702 1.19 8.54 -10.24
CA GLY A 702 2.29 9.39 -9.77
C GLY A 702 3.13 10.04 -10.88
N ASP A 703 4.39 10.36 -10.58
CA ASP A 703 5.26 11.18 -11.42
C ASP A 703 6.14 10.38 -12.41
N LEU A 704 6.43 10.96 -13.58
CA LEU A 704 7.50 10.53 -14.50
C LEU A 704 8.49 11.68 -14.73
N ILE A 705 9.78 11.48 -14.46
CA ILE A 705 10.77 12.56 -14.44
C ILE A 705 11.99 12.22 -15.30
N LEU A 706 12.32 13.11 -16.24
CA LEU A 706 13.52 13.08 -17.07
C LEU A 706 14.27 14.40 -16.87
N TYR A 707 15.45 14.38 -16.26
CA TYR A 707 16.14 15.62 -15.83
C TYR A 707 16.98 16.27 -16.95
N GLY A 708 17.55 15.48 -17.86
CA GLY A 708 18.53 15.90 -18.86
C GLY A 708 18.12 15.55 -20.29
N PRO A 709 19.06 15.13 -21.15
CA PRO A 709 18.81 14.66 -22.51
C PRO A 709 18.38 13.17 -22.51
N ASP A 710 17.60 12.77 -21.52
CA ASP A 710 17.20 11.39 -21.27
C ASP A 710 16.00 11.00 -22.15
N SER A 711 15.92 9.73 -22.56
CA SER A 711 14.89 9.27 -23.49
C SER A 711 14.18 8.02 -22.99
N LEU A 712 12.85 8.06 -22.97
CA LEU A 712 12.00 6.90 -22.70
C LEU A 712 11.22 6.49 -23.95
N LEU A 713 11.37 5.22 -24.36
CA LEU A 713 10.54 4.60 -25.39
C LEU A 713 9.51 3.66 -24.74
N ILE A 714 8.23 3.87 -25.03
CA ILE A 714 7.11 2.99 -24.64
C ILE A 714 6.58 2.36 -25.92
N SER A 715 6.73 1.05 -26.08
CA SER A 715 6.43 0.33 -27.34
C SER A 715 6.12 -1.15 -27.10
N SER A 716 5.99 -1.96 -28.15
CA SER A 716 5.96 -3.43 -28.06
C SER A 716 7.12 -4.02 -28.85
N GLU A 717 7.84 -4.98 -28.24
CA GLU A 717 8.92 -5.73 -28.89
C GLU A 717 8.41 -6.94 -29.66
N ILE A 718 7.19 -7.40 -29.38
CA ILE A 718 6.55 -8.53 -30.07
C ILE A 718 5.60 -8.06 -31.18
N GLU A 719 5.42 -8.92 -32.20
CA GLU A 719 4.31 -8.83 -33.16
C GLU A 719 2.97 -8.93 -32.40
N GLY A 720 2.05 -8.00 -32.66
CA GLY A 720 0.80 -7.87 -31.89
C GLY A 720 0.27 -6.44 -31.91
N SER A 721 -0.16 -5.93 -30.76
CA SER A 721 -0.43 -4.50 -30.55
C SER A 721 0.26 -4.06 -29.26
N THR A 722 0.70 -2.80 -29.20
CA THR A 722 1.25 -2.22 -27.96
C THR A 722 0.18 -2.23 -26.87
N GLY A 723 0.59 -2.46 -25.62
CA GLY A 723 -0.30 -2.50 -24.47
C GLY A 723 -0.91 -1.16 -24.09
N ILE A 724 -1.44 -1.08 -22.87
CA ILE A 724 -2.28 0.02 -22.40
C ILE A 724 -1.54 0.85 -21.35
N TRP A 725 -1.46 2.16 -21.56
CA TRP A 725 -1.02 3.14 -20.56
C TRP A 725 -2.25 3.82 -19.96
N GLU A 726 -2.59 3.47 -18.72
CA GLU A 726 -3.80 3.93 -18.02
C GLU A 726 -3.45 5.06 -17.04
N TRP A 727 -4.11 6.21 -17.14
CA TRP A 727 -3.94 7.35 -16.24
C TRP A 727 -5.14 7.44 -15.30
N THR A 728 -4.90 7.24 -14.00
CA THR A 728 -5.95 7.03 -12.99
C THR A 728 -6.12 8.20 -12.02
N SER A 729 -5.09 9.03 -11.85
CA SER A 729 -5.10 10.20 -10.95
C SER A 729 -5.62 11.48 -11.64
N PRO A 730 -6.28 12.41 -10.92
CA PRO A 730 -6.57 13.76 -11.41
C PRO A 730 -5.33 14.60 -11.73
N GLN A 731 -4.16 14.24 -11.19
CA GLN A 731 -2.90 14.99 -11.33
C GLN A 731 -1.71 14.04 -11.56
N VAL A 732 -1.69 13.38 -12.72
CA VAL A 732 -0.47 12.72 -13.24
C VAL A 732 0.48 13.80 -13.78
N TYR A 733 1.76 13.72 -13.46
CA TYR A 733 2.76 14.70 -13.89
C TYR A 733 3.94 14.03 -14.62
N THR A 734 4.32 14.59 -15.77
CA THR A 734 5.55 14.23 -16.48
C THR A 734 6.41 15.46 -16.69
N PHE A 735 7.65 15.45 -16.18
CA PHE A 735 8.65 16.48 -16.47
C PHE A 735 9.67 15.96 -17.50
N ILE A 736 9.84 16.69 -18.61
CA ILE A 736 10.79 16.36 -19.68
C ILE A 736 11.89 17.42 -19.79
N GLY A 737 13.10 17.03 -19.42
CA GLY A 737 14.31 17.85 -19.42
C GLY A 737 14.79 18.34 -20.79
N THR A 738 15.89 19.09 -20.80
CA THR A 738 16.35 19.77 -22.03
C THR A 738 16.97 18.78 -23.01
N HIS A 739 16.34 18.64 -24.19
CA HIS A 739 16.56 17.59 -25.18
C HIS A 739 16.11 16.18 -24.73
N GLY A 740 15.37 16.07 -23.63
CA GLY A 740 14.71 14.82 -23.26
C GLY A 740 13.53 14.51 -24.19
N ASN A 741 13.22 13.22 -24.36
CA ASN A 741 12.12 12.76 -25.20
C ASN A 741 11.39 11.59 -24.54
N VAL A 742 10.06 11.67 -24.45
CA VAL A 742 9.20 10.52 -24.15
C VAL A 742 8.45 10.16 -25.42
N THR A 743 8.55 8.91 -25.88
CA THR A 743 7.88 8.43 -27.09
C THR A 743 6.99 7.24 -26.78
N PHE A 744 5.71 7.28 -27.15
CA PHE A 744 4.79 6.15 -27.13
C PHE A 744 4.46 5.73 -28.56
N GLU A 745 4.77 4.48 -28.92
CA GLU A 745 4.65 3.97 -30.29
C GLU A 745 3.84 2.65 -30.37
N GLY A 746 2.77 2.67 -31.16
CA GLY A 746 2.11 1.46 -31.67
C GLY A 746 2.96 0.80 -32.76
N ASN A 747 3.03 -0.54 -32.76
CA ASN A 747 3.82 -1.30 -33.74
C ASN A 747 3.12 -1.40 -35.12
N ASP A 748 3.84 -1.91 -36.12
CA ASP A 748 3.33 -2.09 -37.50
C ASP A 748 2.06 -2.95 -37.61
N SER A 749 1.72 -3.72 -36.56
CA SER A 749 0.61 -4.67 -36.51
C SER A 749 -0.60 -4.22 -35.67
N GLY A 750 -0.52 -3.09 -34.97
CA GLY A 750 -1.65 -2.53 -34.22
C GLY A 750 -1.33 -1.29 -33.39
N PHE A 751 -2.35 -0.44 -33.21
CA PHE A 751 -2.25 0.79 -32.41
C PHE A 751 -2.03 0.46 -30.92
N GLY A 752 -1.27 1.30 -30.22
CA GLY A 752 -1.19 1.29 -28.75
C GLY A 752 -2.29 2.17 -28.13
N ASP A 753 -2.69 1.89 -26.90
CA ASP A 753 -3.77 2.63 -26.23
C ASP A 753 -3.27 3.42 -25.01
N ILE A 754 -3.76 4.64 -24.89
CA ILE A 754 -3.61 5.49 -23.71
C ILE A 754 -5.02 5.80 -23.19
N VAL A 755 -5.29 5.50 -21.93
CA VAL A 755 -6.65 5.58 -21.35
C VAL A 755 -6.66 6.55 -20.19
N LEU A 756 -7.41 7.65 -20.34
CA LEU A 756 -7.66 8.63 -19.29
C LEU A 756 -8.99 8.30 -18.62
N HIS A 757 -8.94 7.89 -17.35
CA HIS A 757 -10.13 7.59 -16.57
C HIS A 757 -10.97 8.85 -16.25
N SER A 758 -12.19 8.65 -15.76
CA SER A 758 -13.12 9.75 -15.45
C SER A 758 -12.53 10.71 -14.42
N ASN A 759 -12.47 12.00 -14.76
CA ASN A 759 -11.79 13.06 -13.98
C ASN A 759 -10.27 12.90 -13.82
N ALA A 760 -9.61 12.00 -14.57
CA ALA A 760 -8.16 11.88 -14.59
C ALA A 760 -7.53 13.02 -15.42
N GLY A 761 -6.30 13.40 -15.07
CA GLY A 761 -5.58 14.48 -15.72
C GLY A 761 -4.08 14.20 -15.82
N HIS A 762 -3.45 14.59 -16.92
CA HIS A 762 -2.00 14.47 -17.11
C HIS A 762 -1.41 15.77 -17.63
N LEU A 763 -0.40 16.30 -16.91
CA LEU A 763 0.42 17.43 -17.34
C LEU A 763 1.80 16.94 -17.83
N PHE A 764 2.12 17.19 -19.10
CA PHE A 764 3.47 17.11 -19.64
C PHE A 764 4.11 18.50 -19.63
N ASP A 765 5.21 18.67 -18.90
CA ASP A 765 5.89 19.95 -18.68
C ASP A 765 7.40 19.85 -18.98
N GLY A 766 8.06 21.00 -19.11
CA GLY A 766 9.50 21.11 -19.37
C GLY A 766 9.87 21.42 -20.82
N PRO A 767 11.17 21.66 -21.09
CA PRO A 767 11.67 22.07 -22.41
C PRO A 767 11.91 20.91 -23.40
N GLY A 768 11.60 19.67 -23.03
CA GLY A 768 11.71 18.49 -23.91
C GLY A 768 10.51 18.26 -24.83
N GLU A 769 10.43 17.04 -25.37
CA GLU A 769 9.42 16.62 -26.34
C GLU A 769 8.67 15.35 -25.90
N ILE A 770 7.37 15.29 -26.21
CA ILE A 770 6.49 14.12 -26.08
C ILE A 770 6.00 13.72 -27.48
N SER A 771 6.25 12.48 -27.89
CA SER A 771 5.86 11.96 -29.20
C SER A 771 4.87 10.80 -29.07
N PHE A 772 3.75 10.87 -29.79
CA PHE A 772 2.75 9.80 -29.87
C PHE A 772 2.66 9.31 -31.33
N ALA A 773 2.90 8.03 -31.55
CA ALA A 773 2.87 7.41 -32.87
C ALA A 773 1.97 6.16 -32.89
N ASN A 774 1.12 6.02 -33.91
CA ASN A 774 0.20 4.87 -34.07
C ASN A 774 -0.60 4.58 -32.78
N SER A 775 -1.23 5.59 -32.18
CA SER A 775 -1.83 5.46 -30.84
C SER A 775 -3.27 5.99 -30.74
N THR A 776 -4.04 5.44 -29.80
CA THR A 776 -5.41 5.87 -29.51
C THR A 776 -5.48 6.42 -28.08
N LEU A 777 -5.87 7.69 -27.94
CA LEU A 777 -6.18 8.35 -26.67
C LEU A 777 -7.68 8.22 -26.36
N HIS A 778 -8.02 7.52 -25.29
CA HIS A 778 -9.40 7.32 -24.83
C HIS A 778 -9.69 8.21 -23.62
N PHE A 779 -10.68 9.10 -23.74
CA PHE A 779 -11.04 10.06 -22.69
C PHE A 779 -12.39 9.66 -22.05
N GLN A 780 -12.41 9.33 -20.74
CA GLN A 780 -13.60 8.77 -20.05
C GLN A 780 -14.45 9.81 -19.26
N GLY A 781 -14.55 11.05 -19.74
CA GLY A 781 -15.40 12.10 -19.17
C GLY A 781 -14.68 12.96 -18.13
N ASN A 782 -14.82 14.28 -18.26
CA ASN A 782 -14.08 15.30 -17.49
C ASN A 782 -12.55 15.06 -17.45
N SER A 783 -12.00 14.40 -18.46
CA SER A 783 -10.57 14.01 -18.47
C SER A 783 -9.73 15.02 -19.26
N HIS A 784 -8.50 15.26 -18.83
CA HIS A 784 -7.72 16.44 -19.23
C HIS A 784 -6.26 16.09 -19.58
N LEU A 785 -5.84 16.36 -20.82
CA LEU A 785 -4.44 16.27 -21.23
C LEU A 785 -3.87 17.68 -21.39
N ASN A 786 -2.83 18.03 -20.62
CA ASN A 786 -2.21 19.35 -20.63
C ASN A 786 -0.78 19.25 -21.17
N LEU A 787 -0.50 19.93 -22.28
CA LEU A 787 0.78 19.89 -22.99
C LEU A 787 1.50 21.24 -22.89
N SER A 788 2.46 21.32 -21.99
CA SER A 788 3.40 22.44 -21.84
C SER A 788 4.81 22.11 -22.38
N ALA A 789 5.14 20.82 -22.54
CA ALA A 789 6.25 20.36 -23.39
C ALA A 789 5.92 20.49 -24.89
N GLN A 790 6.92 20.34 -25.77
CA GLN A 790 6.67 20.21 -27.22
C GLN A 790 6.00 18.86 -27.51
N ALA A 791 5.02 18.81 -28.42
CA ALA A 791 4.32 17.58 -28.78
C ALA A 791 4.36 17.29 -30.30
N ASP A 792 4.62 16.04 -30.68
CA ASP A 792 4.48 15.57 -32.08
C ASP A 792 3.63 14.28 -32.13
N PHE A 793 2.49 14.37 -32.81
CA PHE A 793 1.51 13.30 -32.94
C PHE A 793 1.51 12.81 -34.39
N ASN A 794 1.70 11.51 -34.61
CA ASN A 794 1.71 10.89 -35.94
C ASN A 794 0.79 9.67 -35.99
N ASP A 795 -0.23 9.68 -36.83
CA ASP A 795 -1.28 8.64 -36.89
C ASP A 795 -1.92 8.42 -35.49
N VAL A 796 -2.43 9.50 -34.87
CA VAL A 796 -3.03 9.49 -33.51
C VAL A 796 -4.54 9.68 -33.56
N LEU A 797 -5.29 8.84 -32.85
CA LEU A 797 -6.75 8.90 -32.74
C LEU A 797 -7.17 9.34 -31.33
N CYS A 798 -8.10 10.28 -31.21
CA CYS A 798 -8.68 10.71 -29.93
C CYS A 798 -10.17 10.40 -29.89
N ALA A 799 -10.59 9.57 -28.91
CA ALA A 799 -11.97 9.17 -28.72
C ALA A 799 -12.49 9.62 -27.35
N GLY A 800 -13.36 10.63 -27.34
CA GLY A 800 -14.05 11.11 -26.14
C GLY A 800 -15.37 10.38 -25.86
N ILE A 801 -15.50 9.85 -24.66
CA ILE A 801 -16.74 9.35 -24.07
C ILE A 801 -17.18 10.33 -22.98
N GLY A 802 -18.47 10.68 -22.95
CA GLY A 802 -19.01 11.65 -21.99
C GLY A 802 -18.79 13.11 -22.41
N GLN A 803 -18.75 14.01 -21.43
CA GLN A 803 -18.61 15.46 -21.60
C GLN A 803 -17.36 15.96 -20.87
N GLY A 804 -16.89 17.18 -21.19
CA GLY A 804 -15.78 17.83 -20.46
C GLY A 804 -14.37 17.29 -20.77
N ASN A 805 -14.22 16.45 -21.79
CA ASN A 805 -12.91 15.97 -22.24
C ASN A 805 -12.16 17.08 -23.00
N GLN A 806 -10.89 17.32 -22.68
CA GLN A 806 -10.11 18.36 -23.33
C GLN A 806 -8.60 18.05 -23.43
N ILE A 807 -7.98 18.58 -24.49
CA ILE A 807 -6.53 18.72 -24.63
C ILE A 807 -6.21 20.21 -24.57
N THR A 808 -5.40 20.63 -23.60
CA THR A 808 -4.88 22.00 -23.50
C THR A 808 -3.41 22.04 -23.92
N THR A 809 -3.01 23.12 -24.59
CA THR A 809 -1.66 23.30 -25.12
C THR A 809 -1.15 24.72 -24.83
N SER A 810 0.06 24.82 -24.28
CA SER A 810 0.75 26.10 -24.02
C SER A 810 2.05 26.25 -24.81
N ASN A 811 2.46 25.19 -25.52
CA ASN A 811 3.69 25.11 -26.30
C ASN A 811 3.40 24.54 -27.71
N ARG A 812 4.43 24.25 -28.50
CA ARG A 812 4.30 23.79 -29.88
C ARG A 812 3.77 22.35 -29.96
N ILE A 813 2.72 22.17 -30.75
CA ILE A 813 2.18 20.87 -31.14
C ILE A 813 2.14 20.73 -32.67
N SER A 814 2.49 19.54 -33.14
CA SER A 814 2.36 19.11 -34.52
C SER A 814 1.55 17.82 -34.55
N TRP A 815 0.57 17.72 -35.45
CA TRP A 815 -0.27 16.53 -35.61
C TRP A 815 -0.39 16.19 -37.09
N HIS A 816 0.16 15.03 -37.46
CA HIS A 816 0.15 14.47 -38.79
C HIS A 816 -0.70 13.20 -38.79
N ASN A 817 -1.80 13.19 -39.54
CA ASN A 817 -2.79 12.12 -39.61
C ASN A 817 -3.49 11.82 -38.27
N GLY A 818 -4.82 11.74 -38.28
CA GLY A 818 -5.54 11.37 -37.06
C GLY A 818 -7.01 11.73 -37.04
N THR A 819 -7.63 11.48 -35.90
CA THR A 819 -9.03 11.80 -35.63
C THR A 819 -9.17 12.46 -34.26
N ILE A 820 -10.02 13.49 -34.13
CA ILE A 820 -10.36 14.15 -32.87
C ILE A 820 -11.87 14.07 -32.68
N GLU A 821 -12.35 13.20 -31.79
CA GLU A 821 -13.78 13.01 -31.57
C GLU A 821 -14.20 13.34 -30.12
N ASN A 822 -15.25 14.15 -29.98
CA ASN A 822 -15.85 14.55 -28.69
C ASN A 822 -14.82 15.10 -27.68
N CYS A 823 -13.82 15.87 -28.14
CA CYS A 823 -12.73 16.39 -27.31
C CYS A 823 -12.47 17.86 -27.64
N ALA A 824 -12.48 18.73 -26.63
CA ALA A 824 -12.16 20.14 -26.83
C ALA A 824 -10.64 20.35 -26.93
N ILE A 825 -10.18 21.12 -27.92
CA ILE A 825 -8.78 21.48 -28.08
C ILE A 825 -8.63 22.96 -27.70
N LEU A 826 -7.79 23.27 -26.72
CA LEU A 826 -7.51 24.64 -26.28
C LEU A 826 -6.03 24.95 -26.48
N SER A 827 -5.68 26.06 -27.14
CA SER A 827 -4.29 26.48 -27.33
C SER A 827 -4.06 27.94 -26.95
N THR A 828 -2.94 28.20 -26.27
CA THR A 828 -2.56 29.52 -25.72
C THR A 828 -1.11 29.90 -26.05
N ALA A 829 -0.52 29.28 -27.07
CA ALA A 829 0.91 29.27 -27.34
C ALA A 829 1.36 30.40 -28.29
N GLY A 830 2.00 31.43 -27.71
CA GLY A 830 2.40 32.71 -28.35
C GLY A 830 3.35 32.71 -29.56
N THR A 831 3.51 31.62 -30.31
CA THR A 831 4.49 31.52 -31.43
C THR A 831 3.84 31.36 -32.80
N ILE A 832 4.58 31.76 -33.84
CA ILE A 832 4.17 31.90 -35.26
C ILE A 832 3.68 30.59 -35.91
N ALA A 833 3.98 29.43 -35.33
CA ALA A 833 3.58 28.11 -35.84
C ALA A 833 3.40 27.11 -34.69
N ALA A 834 2.77 27.56 -33.61
CA ALA A 834 2.58 26.78 -32.40
C ALA A 834 1.64 25.59 -32.60
N PHE A 835 0.57 25.72 -33.37
CA PHE A 835 -0.41 24.66 -33.57
C PHE A 835 -0.49 24.26 -35.04
N GLN A 836 -0.19 22.99 -35.36
CA GLN A 836 -0.13 22.49 -36.74
C GLN A 836 -0.94 21.20 -36.87
N LEU A 837 -1.99 21.20 -37.71
CA LEU A 837 -2.74 20.00 -38.09
C LEU A 837 -2.55 19.71 -39.59
N HIS A 838 -2.28 18.45 -39.91
CA HIS A 838 -2.11 17.97 -41.27
C HIS A 838 -2.82 16.62 -41.45
N HIS A 839 -3.82 16.54 -42.35
CA HIS A 839 -4.62 15.31 -42.58
C HIS A 839 -5.36 14.79 -41.33
N VAL A 840 -5.89 15.69 -40.49
CA VAL A 840 -6.67 15.36 -39.29
C VAL A 840 -8.17 15.54 -39.52
N GLU A 841 -8.99 14.61 -39.05
CA GLU A 841 -10.44 14.66 -39.08
C GLU A 841 -10.99 14.95 -37.67
N ALA A 842 -11.68 16.08 -37.48
CA ALA A 842 -12.30 16.44 -36.21
C ALA A 842 -13.82 16.27 -36.28
N ILE A 843 -14.41 15.66 -35.25
CA ILE A 843 -15.83 15.31 -35.16
C ILE A 843 -16.38 15.82 -33.82
N ASN A 844 -17.50 16.57 -33.85
CA ASN A 844 -18.21 17.08 -32.66
C ASN A 844 -17.27 17.69 -31.60
N SER A 845 -16.35 18.55 -32.04
CA SER A 845 -15.25 19.06 -31.22
C SER A 845 -15.12 20.58 -31.34
N LEU A 846 -14.78 21.24 -30.23
CA LEU A 846 -14.48 22.67 -30.18
C LEU A 846 -12.98 22.85 -30.20
N LEU A 847 -12.44 23.56 -31.19
CA LEU A 847 -11.04 23.93 -31.25
C LEU A 847 -10.93 25.43 -30.99
N ASP A 848 -10.20 25.85 -29.97
CA ASP A 848 -10.06 27.26 -29.59
C ASP A 848 -8.59 27.66 -29.49
N PHE A 849 -8.20 28.66 -30.29
CA PHE A 849 -6.83 29.11 -30.45
C PHE A 849 -6.69 30.56 -30.00
N ASP A 850 -6.25 30.79 -28.77
CA ASP A 850 -5.95 32.12 -28.23
C ASP A 850 -4.46 32.45 -28.41
N SER A 851 -4.15 33.61 -28.97
CA SER A 851 -2.81 34.18 -29.07
C SER A 851 -1.80 33.27 -29.80
N THR A 852 -2.31 32.35 -30.62
CA THR A 852 -1.58 31.20 -31.17
C THR A 852 -1.38 31.32 -32.69
N GLY A 853 -0.24 30.86 -33.21
CA GLY A 853 -0.02 30.70 -34.65
C GLY A 853 -0.55 29.36 -35.15
N VAL A 854 -1.53 29.38 -36.05
CA VAL A 854 -2.34 28.22 -36.44
C VAL A 854 -2.09 27.84 -37.90
N ARG A 855 -1.84 26.56 -38.16
CA ARG A 855 -1.67 26.00 -39.51
C ARG A 855 -2.53 24.75 -39.67
N LEU A 856 -3.66 24.89 -40.34
CA LEU A 856 -4.56 23.77 -40.65
C LEU A 856 -4.43 23.43 -42.14
N ASN A 857 -4.18 22.17 -42.47
CA ASN A 857 -3.93 21.75 -43.85
C ASN A 857 -4.50 20.36 -44.15
N HIS A 858 -5.32 20.22 -45.19
CA HIS A 858 -5.97 18.94 -45.57
C HIS A 858 -6.80 18.31 -44.42
N CYS A 859 -7.41 19.12 -43.55
CA CYS A 859 -8.20 18.66 -42.40
C CYS A 859 -9.71 18.70 -42.68
N SER A 860 -10.47 17.78 -42.09
CA SER A 860 -11.94 17.79 -42.12
C SER A 860 -12.51 18.13 -40.74
N PHE A 861 -13.60 18.89 -40.71
CA PHE A 861 -14.26 19.39 -39.49
C PHE A 861 -15.77 19.12 -39.59
N ILE A 862 -16.24 18.06 -38.92
CA ILE A 862 -17.63 17.60 -38.94
C ILE A 862 -18.29 17.96 -37.60
N ASP A 863 -19.39 18.70 -37.62
CA ASP A 863 -20.09 19.18 -36.40
C ASP A 863 -19.19 19.94 -35.39
N CYS A 864 -18.09 20.50 -35.89
CA CYS A 864 -17.10 21.20 -35.10
C CYS A 864 -17.34 22.73 -35.08
N SER A 865 -16.59 23.42 -34.23
CA SER A 865 -16.39 24.87 -34.33
C SER A 865 -14.93 25.19 -34.05
N VAL A 866 -14.32 25.96 -34.95
CA VAL A 866 -12.96 26.48 -34.80
C VAL A 866 -13.03 27.94 -34.40
N ARG A 867 -12.44 28.31 -33.26
CA ARG A 867 -12.37 29.68 -32.76
C ARG A 867 -10.93 30.16 -32.74
N THR A 868 -10.74 31.43 -33.04
CA THR A 868 -9.42 32.07 -33.04
C THR A 868 -9.49 33.45 -32.39
N HIS A 869 -8.54 33.72 -31.50
CA HIS A 869 -8.35 35.01 -30.83
C HIS A 869 -6.89 35.45 -30.97
N ALA A 870 -6.66 36.73 -31.28
CA ALA A 870 -5.31 37.32 -31.34
C ALA A 870 -4.24 36.51 -32.12
N LEU A 871 -4.63 35.89 -33.25
CA LEU A 871 -3.77 35.02 -34.07
C LEU A 871 -2.37 35.60 -34.32
N ALA A 872 -1.35 34.73 -34.28
CA ALA A 872 -0.01 35.09 -34.70
C ALA A 872 0.12 35.17 -36.23
N ALA A 873 1.10 35.92 -36.71
CA ALA A 873 1.37 36.11 -38.14
C ALA A 873 1.67 34.80 -38.87
N ASN A 874 1.42 34.74 -40.18
CA ASN A 874 1.56 33.55 -41.02
C ASN A 874 0.66 32.35 -40.65
N SER A 875 -0.45 32.60 -39.94
CA SER A 875 -1.49 31.60 -39.74
C SER A 875 -2.26 31.35 -41.04
N PHE A 876 -2.68 30.10 -41.28
CA PHE A 876 -3.46 29.73 -42.47
C PHE A 876 -4.38 28.52 -42.23
N ILE A 877 -5.44 28.44 -43.04
CA ILE A 877 -6.31 27.27 -43.18
C ILE A 877 -6.37 26.95 -44.69
N LYS A 878 -5.91 25.74 -45.07
CA LYS A 878 -5.82 25.34 -46.47
C LYS A 878 -6.34 23.94 -46.74
N HIS A 879 -7.01 23.75 -47.88
CA HIS A 879 -7.52 22.45 -48.32
C HIS A 879 -8.41 21.76 -47.26
N CYS A 880 -9.09 22.53 -46.41
CA CYS A 880 -9.93 22.02 -45.34
C CYS A 880 -11.42 21.97 -45.71
N GLU A 881 -12.13 21.05 -45.09
CA GLU A 881 -13.57 20.84 -45.25
C GLU A 881 -14.27 21.10 -43.90
N PHE A 882 -15.36 21.87 -43.91
CA PHE A 882 -16.21 22.16 -42.75
C PHE A 882 -17.65 21.79 -43.08
N ASP A 883 -18.17 20.75 -42.44
CA ASP A 883 -19.52 20.20 -42.65
C ASP A 883 -20.31 20.21 -41.33
N GLY A 884 -21.55 20.71 -41.34
CA GLY A 884 -22.35 20.89 -40.14
C GLY A 884 -21.73 21.90 -39.17
N GLY A 885 -22.01 21.79 -37.87
CA GLY A 885 -21.36 22.63 -36.87
C GLY A 885 -22.00 22.60 -35.49
N GLN A 886 -21.26 23.06 -34.48
CA GLN A 886 -21.79 23.19 -33.12
C GLN A 886 -23.04 24.11 -33.09
N PRO A 887 -24.12 23.72 -32.38
CA PRO A 887 -25.32 24.54 -32.27
C PRO A 887 -25.03 25.95 -31.73
N ALA A 888 -25.54 26.97 -32.44
CA ALA A 888 -25.37 28.39 -32.14
C ALA A 888 -23.92 28.95 -32.19
N LEU A 889 -22.94 28.19 -32.67
CA LEU A 889 -21.59 28.66 -33.00
C LEU A 889 -21.36 28.59 -34.53
N PRO A 890 -20.55 29.48 -35.13
CA PRO A 890 -20.15 29.36 -36.53
C PRO A 890 -19.15 28.20 -36.72
N GLN A 891 -18.97 27.73 -37.97
CA GLN A 891 -17.93 26.72 -38.28
C GLN A 891 -16.53 27.28 -38.01
N LEU A 892 -16.30 28.56 -38.36
CA LEU A 892 -15.09 29.31 -38.03
C LEU A 892 -15.45 30.67 -37.40
N GLU A 893 -15.05 30.88 -36.14
CA GLU A 893 -15.10 32.16 -35.45
C GLU A 893 -13.73 32.83 -35.41
N MET A 894 -13.70 34.12 -35.76
CA MET A 894 -12.49 34.93 -35.66
C MET A 894 -12.76 36.21 -34.88
N GLN A 895 -12.09 36.33 -33.74
CA GLN A 895 -12.05 37.53 -32.93
C GLN A 895 -10.95 38.48 -33.45
N PRO A 896 -10.90 39.75 -33.00
CA PRO A 896 -9.96 40.75 -33.53
C PRO A 896 -8.49 40.33 -33.42
N SER A 897 -7.77 40.40 -34.55
CA SER A 897 -6.31 40.23 -34.63
C SER A 897 -5.67 41.34 -35.46
N LEU A 898 -4.37 41.56 -35.22
CA LEU A 898 -3.54 42.50 -35.99
C LEU A 898 -2.96 41.88 -37.28
N THR A 899 -3.21 40.60 -37.54
CA THR A 899 -2.68 39.85 -38.68
C THR A 899 -3.80 39.31 -39.55
N SER A 900 -3.59 39.24 -40.87
CA SER A 900 -4.51 38.55 -41.77
C SER A 900 -4.47 37.03 -41.56
N LEU A 901 -5.59 36.36 -41.88
CA LEU A 901 -5.66 34.90 -42.02
C LEU A 901 -5.79 34.55 -43.51
N LEU A 902 -4.93 33.63 -43.97
CA LEU A 902 -5.03 33.07 -45.32
C LEU A 902 -5.97 31.86 -45.34
N LEU A 903 -7.01 31.93 -46.16
CA LEU A 903 -7.96 30.87 -46.45
C LEU A 903 -7.79 30.44 -47.91
N GLU A 904 -7.25 29.25 -48.17
CA GLU A 904 -7.00 28.75 -49.53
C GLU A 904 -7.64 27.37 -49.79
N SER A 905 -8.49 27.28 -50.82
CA SER A 905 -9.09 26.01 -51.27
C SER A 905 -9.88 25.24 -50.20
N ASN A 906 -10.60 25.94 -49.32
CA ASN A 906 -11.45 25.32 -48.30
C ASN A 906 -12.93 25.23 -48.73
N GLU A 907 -13.69 24.33 -48.11
CA GLU A 907 -15.13 24.13 -48.32
C GLU A 907 -15.89 24.31 -47.00
N PHE A 908 -16.98 25.09 -47.01
CA PHE A 908 -17.84 25.39 -45.86
C PHE A 908 -19.31 25.11 -46.22
N LYS A 909 -19.98 24.22 -45.47
CA LYS A 909 -21.32 23.74 -45.83
C LYS A 909 -22.25 23.32 -44.69
N ASN A 910 -23.54 23.25 -45.01
CA ASN A 910 -24.61 22.58 -44.24
C ASN A 910 -24.82 23.11 -42.80
N HIS A 911 -24.70 24.43 -42.57
CA HIS A 911 -24.80 25.04 -41.24
C HIS A 911 -25.39 26.45 -41.22
N SER A 912 -25.79 26.95 -40.05
CA SER A 912 -26.33 28.31 -39.90
C SER A 912 -25.33 29.41 -40.31
N VAL A 913 -24.07 29.33 -39.89
CA VAL A 913 -23.05 30.33 -40.22
C VAL A 913 -21.73 29.64 -40.53
N GLY A 914 -21.20 29.85 -41.74
CA GLY A 914 -19.89 29.35 -42.14
C GLY A 914 -18.78 30.06 -41.35
N ILE A 915 -18.48 31.31 -41.72
CA ILE A 915 -17.44 32.11 -41.05
C ILE A 915 -18.05 33.35 -40.39
N SER A 916 -17.73 33.60 -39.12
CA SER A 916 -17.99 34.89 -38.45
C SER A 916 -16.67 35.55 -38.09
N CYS A 917 -16.34 36.67 -38.75
CA CYS A 917 -15.07 37.37 -38.57
C CYS A 917 -15.28 38.79 -38.05
N GLN A 918 -14.61 39.14 -36.95
CA GLN A 918 -14.68 40.44 -36.29
C GLN A 918 -13.31 41.11 -36.19
N GLY A 919 -13.16 42.30 -36.79
CA GLY A 919 -11.97 43.14 -36.66
C GLY A 919 -10.68 42.62 -37.31
N THR A 920 -10.76 41.68 -38.26
CA THR A 920 -9.60 40.99 -38.86
C THR A 920 -9.68 40.99 -40.39
N GLU A 921 -8.54 40.92 -41.09
CA GLU A 921 -8.47 40.76 -42.56
C GLU A 921 -8.46 39.27 -42.96
N LEU A 922 -9.31 38.92 -43.91
CA LEU A 922 -9.38 37.58 -44.52
C LEU A 922 -8.84 37.62 -45.94
N GLU A 923 -7.79 36.86 -46.21
CA GLU A 923 -7.23 36.66 -47.54
C GLU A 923 -7.81 35.36 -48.11
N ALA A 924 -8.80 35.46 -49.02
CA ALA A 924 -9.61 34.32 -49.44
C ALA A 924 -9.36 33.94 -50.92
N SER A 925 -8.82 32.74 -51.15
CA SER A 925 -8.51 32.20 -52.48
C SER A 925 -9.12 30.80 -52.71
N CYS A 926 -9.80 30.59 -53.84
CA CYS A 926 -10.40 29.31 -54.27
C CYS A 926 -11.31 28.58 -53.24
N ASN A 927 -11.89 29.27 -52.26
CA ASN A 927 -12.79 28.68 -51.26
C ASN A 927 -14.22 28.51 -51.81
N VAL A 928 -15.02 27.67 -51.15
CA VAL A 928 -16.42 27.38 -51.47
C VAL A 928 -17.31 27.52 -50.23
N TRP A 929 -18.45 28.20 -50.37
CA TRP A 929 -19.51 28.32 -49.35
C TRP A 929 -20.87 27.91 -49.93
N PHE A 930 -21.51 26.88 -49.38
CA PHE A 930 -22.84 26.44 -49.86
C PHE A 930 -23.77 25.84 -48.80
N ASP A 931 -25.09 25.94 -49.01
CA ASP A 931 -26.12 25.45 -48.08
C ASP A 931 -25.95 26.00 -46.65
N LEU A 932 -25.65 27.31 -46.55
CA LEU A 932 -25.52 28.06 -45.31
C LEU A 932 -26.63 29.12 -45.18
N GLU A 933 -27.14 29.40 -43.96
CA GLU A 933 -28.00 30.59 -43.77
C GLU A 933 -27.18 31.87 -43.99
N VAL A 934 -25.92 31.88 -43.53
CA VAL A 934 -24.96 32.95 -43.81
C VAL A 934 -23.59 32.37 -44.14
N GLY A 935 -23.13 32.59 -45.38
CA GLY A 935 -21.80 32.15 -45.83
C GLY A 935 -20.67 32.79 -45.02
N LEU A 936 -20.65 34.13 -45.00
CA LEU A 936 -19.65 34.94 -44.31
C LEU A 936 -20.28 36.13 -43.59
N ASP A 937 -19.98 36.30 -42.31
CA ASP A 937 -20.53 37.33 -41.42
C ASP A 937 -19.40 38.26 -40.91
N LEU A 938 -19.24 39.41 -41.57
CA LEU A 938 -18.18 40.40 -41.32
C LEU A 938 -18.64 41.46 -40.31
N LYS A 939 -17.92 41.62 -39.20
CA LYS A 939 -18.27 42.51 -38.08
C LYS A 939 -17.17 43.52 -37.76
N ASN A 940 -17.53 44.70 -37.27
CA ASN A 940 -16.63 45.66 -36.61
C ASN A 940 -15.28 45.87 -37.34
N ALA A 941 -15.33 46.46 -38.53
CA ALA A 941 -14.17 46.76 -39.38
C ALA A 941 -13.36 45.56 -39.92
N SER A 942 -13.89 44.32 -39.91
CA SER A 942 -13.33 43.22 -40.71
C SER A 942 -13.23 43.57 -42.20
N LEU A 943 -12.24 43.02 -42.88
CA LEU A 943 -12.02 43.16 -44.32
C LEU A 943 -11.96 41.78 -44.99
N LEU A 944 -12.72 41.57 -46.06
CA LEU A 944 -12.52 40.44 -46.98
C LEU A 944 -11.70 40.92 -48.18
N ASN A 945 -10.57 40.26 -48.43
CA ASN A 945 -9.71 40.48 -49.57
C ASN A 945 -9.70 39.24 -50.48
N ALA A 946 -10.60 39.26 -51.46
CA ALA A 946 -10.78 38.25 -52.50
C ALA A 946 -10.34 38.80 -53.87
N SER A 947 -9.22 39.54 -53.88
CA SER A 947 -8.60 40.18 -55.05
C SER A 947 -7.16 39.70 -55.26
N PRO A 948 -6.61 39.71 -56.49
CA PRO A 948 -5.34 39.04 -56.80
C PRO A 948 -4.19 39.46 -55.88
N PRO A 949 -3.42 38.51 -55.31
CA PRO A 949 -3.34 37.09 -55.67
C PRO A 949 -4.48 36.19 -55.16
N ASN A 950 -5.40 36.72 -54.35
CA ASN A 950 -6.58 36.02 -53.84
C ASN A 950 -7.76 36.10 -54.84
N GLY A 951 -8.88 35.42 -54.56
CA GLY A 951 -10.06 35.38 -55.43
C GLY A 951 -10.46 33.98 -55.89
N GLN A 952 -11.19 33.87 -57.00
CA GLN A 952 -11.71 32.63 -57.62
C GLN A 952 -12.58 31.77 -56.68
N ASN A 953 -13.08 32.36 -55.58
CA ASN A 953 -13.95 31.69 -54.63
C ASN A 953 -15.38 31.52 -55.19
N ARG A 954 -16.17 30.63 -54.57
CA ARG A 954 -17.54 30.30 -55.02
C ARG A 954 -18.56 30.39 -53.88
N TRP A 955 -19.72 30.94 -54.16
CA TRP A 955 -20.90 30.95 -53.29
C TRP A 955 -22.14 30.52 -54.09
N TYR A 956 -22.89 29.54 -53.59
CA TYR A 956 -24.15 29.08 -54.17
C TYR A 956 -25.06 28.49 -53.09
N SER A 957 -26.38 28.49 -53.31
CA SER A 957 -27.38 27.89 -52.40
C SER A 957 -27.34 28.36 -50.93
N ASN A 958 -26.84 29.57 -50.64
CA ASN A 958 -26.92 30.16 -49.30
C ASN A 958 -28.11 31.13 -49.23
N GLU A 959 -28.70 31.32 -48.05
CA GLU A 959 -29.72 32.38 -47.85
C GLU A 959 -29.07 33.78 -47.98
N ILE A 960 -27.93 33.99 -47.31
CA ILE A 960 -27.11 35.21 -47.45
C ILE A 960 -25.65 34.83 -47.74
N HIS A 961 -25.07 35.31 -48.85
CA HIS A 961 -23.65 35.03 -49.15
C HIS A 961 -22.70 35.80 -48.21
N VAL A 962 -22.86 37.12 -48.10
CA VAL A 962 -22.02 37.96 -47.22
C VAL A 962 -22.87 38.95 -46.40
N ARG A 963 -22.93 38.75 -45.08
CA ARG A 963 -23.50 39.70 -44.13
C ARG A 963 -22.41 40.66 -43.63
N CYS A 964 -22.75 41.94 -43.54
CA CYS A 964 -21.86 43.02 -43.13
C CYS A 964 -22.47 43.79 -41.95
N ASN A 965 -21.72 43.97 -40.87
CA ASN A 965 -22.12 44.76 -39.71
C ASN A 965 -20.96 45.67 -39.29
N GLN A 966 -20.97 46.92 -39.77
CA GLN A 966 -19.87 47.88 -39.63
C GLN A 966 -18.55 47.38 -40.26
N ALA A 967 -18.60 46.44 -41.20
CA ALA A 967 -17.43 45.89 -41.89
C ALA A 967 -16.77 46.91 -42.82
N LEU A 968 -15.49 46.75 -43.14
CA LEU A 968 -14.87 47.46 -44.25
C LEU A 968 -15.43 46.93 -45.58
N VAL A 969 -15.33 47.73 -46.64
CA VAL A 969 -15.81 47.35 -47.98
C VAL A 969 -15.05 46.11 -48.47
N PRO A 970 -15.71 44.96 -48.72
CA PRO A 970 -15.07 43.78 -49.28
C PRO A 970 -14.43 44.09 -50.63
N ASN A 971 -13.26 43.54 -50.91
CA ASN A 971 -12.52 43.76 -52.15
C ASN A 971 -12.54 42.51 -53.03
N PHE A 972 -13.30 42.56 -54.12
CA PHE A 972 -13.36 41.51 -55.14
C PHE A 972 -12.73 41.96 -56.48
N ILE A 973 -12.07 43.12 -56.55
CA ILE A 973 -11.64 43.72 -57.82
C ILE A 973 -10.59 42.82 -58.51
N ASN A 974 -10.87 42.43 -59.76
CA ASN A 974 -10.06 41.47 -60.54
C ASN A 974 -9.99 40.06 -59.94
N GLY A 975 -10.87 39.73 -59.00
CA GLY A 975 -10.81 38.47 -58.24
C GLY A 975 -11.40 37.25 -58.95
N TRP A 976 -12.18 37.40 -60.02
CA TRP A 976 -12.81 36.29 -60.76
C TRP A 976 -13.68 35.35 -59.90
N ASN A 977 -14.26 35.90 -58.83
CA ASN A 977 -15.14 35.19 -57.91
C ASN A 977 -16.48 34.83 -58.58
N LEU A 978 -17.11 33.73 -58.15
CA LEU A 978 -18.40 33.25 -58.64
C LEU A 978 -19.45 33.33 -57.53
N MET A 979 -20.51 34.11 -57.74
CA MET A 979 -21.69 34.11 -56.88
C MET A 979 -22.93 33.74 -57.70
N GLU A 980 -23.61 32.66 -57.30
CA GLU A 980 -24.92 32.27 -57.81
C GLU A 980 -26.05 32.97 -57.02
N ASP A 981 -27.31 32.73 -57.40
CA ASP A 981 -28.46 33.32 -56.69
C ASP A 981 -28.45 32.89 -55.20
N ALA A 982 -28.73 33.86 -54.32
CA ALA A 982 -28.92 33.65 -52.88
C ALA A 982 -30.42 33.65 -52.54
N GLY A 983 -30.82 33.04 -51.42
CA GLY A 983 -32.21 32.94 -51.00
C GLY A 983 -32.85 34.29 -50.61
N ASP A 984 -32.08 35.15 -49.93
CA ASP A 984 -32.49 36.48 -49.47
C ASP A 984 -31.61 37.58 -50.12
N ALA A 985 -30.29 37.55 -49.89
CA ALA A 985 -29.38 38.60 -50.36
C ALA A 985 -27.95 38.12 -50.68
N LEU A 986 -27.35 38.65 -51.75
CA LEU A 986 -25.91 38.48 -51.99
C LEU A 986 -25.09 39.22 -50.93
N PHE A 987 -25.53 40.44 -50.59
CA PHE A 987 -24.88 41.28 -49.59
C PHE A 987 -25.92 41.99 -48.74
N LEU A 988 -25.84 41.84 -47.41
CA LEU A 988 -26.81 42.40 -46.45
C LEU A 988 -26.11 43.20 -45.34
N GLY A 989 -26.62 44.38 -44.99
CA GLY A 989 -26.28 45.09 -43.75
C GLY A 989 -25.54 46.42 -43.94
N SER A 990 -24.47 46.66 -43.17
CA SER A 990 -23.80 47.98 -43.11
C SER A 990 -22.28 47.96 -43.28
N LEU A 991 -21.77 48.95 -44.02
CA LEU A 991 -20.36 49.12 -44.37
C LEU A 991 -19.77 50.44 -43.82
N SER A 992 -18.58 50.36 -43.24
CA SER A 992 -17.78 51.50 -42.80
C SER A 992 -17.01 52.10 -43.98
N LEU A 993 -17.43 53.29 -44.44
CA LEU A 993 -16.86 53.98 -45.60
C LEU A 993 -15.79 55.01 -45.20
N THR A 994 -14.72 54.56 -44.54
CA THR A 994 -13.60 55.42 -44.16
C THR A 994 -12.90 56.00 -45.39
N GLY A 995 -12.98 57.32 -45.57
CA GLY A 995 -12.31 58.07 -46.65
C GLY A 995 -13.23 58.63 -47.75
N LEU A 996 -14.50 58.23 -47.80
CA LEU A 996 -15.48 58.76 -48.77
C LEU A 996 -16.23 59.98 -48.20
N THR A 997 -15.50 61.07 -47.94
CA THR A 997 -16.05 62.28 -47.31
C THR A 997 -16.75 63.23 -48.28
N GLU A 998 -17.89 62.82 -48.86
CA GLU A 998 -18.86 63.76 -49.44
C GLU A 998 -20.27 63.51 -48.88
N ASN A 999 -20.70 64.40 -47.99
CA ASN A 999 -21.98 64.31 -47.29
C ASN A 999 -23.15 64.63 -48.23
N THR A 1000 -23.53 63.64 -49.04
CA THR A 1000 -24.60 63.70 -50.03
C THR A 1000 -25.67 62.66 -49.71
N ASN A 1001 -26.94 63.00 -49.90
CA ASN A 1001 -28.07 62.07 -49.77
C ASN A 1001 -28.17 61.18 -51.04
N ALA A 1002 -27.04 60.64 -51.50
CA ALA A 1002 -26.90 59.91 -52.75
C ALA A 1002 -26.39 58.48 -52.47
N PRO A 1003 -26.81 57.49 -53.28
CA PRO A 1003 -26.28 56.13 -53.17
C PRO A 1003 -24.77 56.11 -53.45
N TYR A 1004 -24.00 55.42 -52.60
CA TYR A 1004 -22.59 55.16 -52.86
C TYR A 1004 -22.46 54.06 -53.91
N LEU A 1005 -21.70 54.30 -54.99
CA LEU A 1005 -21.58 53.38 -56.12
C LEU A 1005 -20.15 52.83 -56.27
N ILE A 1006 -19.89 51.65 -55.72
CA ILE A 1006 -18.56 51.05 -55.60
C ILE A 1006 -18.36 49.99 -56.70
N ALA A 1007 -17.17 49.96 -57.32
CA ALA A 1007 -16.85 49.01 -58.40
C ALA A 1007 -16.19 47.73 -57.87
N GLN A 1008 -16.68 46.57 -58.32
CA GLN A 1008 -16.21 45.22 -57.99
C GLN A 1008 -15.94 44.44 -59.28
N ASN A 1009 -15.07 44.99 -60.14
CA ASN A 1009 -14.94 44.54 -61.53
C ASN A 1009 -14.33 43.13 -61.68
N GLN A 1010 -14.71 42.45 -62.77
CA GLN A 1010 -14.21 41.13 -63.18
C GLN A 1010 -14.54 39.99 -62.20
N ASN A 1011 -15.81 39.87 -61.83
CA ASN A 1011 -16.34 38.68 -61.16
C ASN A 1011 -17.58 38.18 -61.93
N PHE A 1012 -18.13 37.03 -61.52
CA PHE A 1012 -19.35 36.48 -62.08
C PHE A 1012 -20.47 36.54 -61.04
N TRP A 1013 -21.53 37.26 -61.40
CA TRP A 1013 -22.68 37.55 -60.54
C TRP A 1013 -23.95 36.90 -61.10
N PRO A 1014 -25.05 36.79 -60.33
CA PRO A 1014 -26.28 36.22 -60.84
C PRO A 1014 -26.83 37.01 -62.02
N ALA A 1015 -27.29 36.28 -63.04
CA ALA A 1015 -27.71 36.80 -64.34
C ALA A 1015 -26.66 37.67 -65.10
N ALA A 1016 -25.38 37.62 -64.72
CA ALA A 1016 -24.32 38.32 -65.44
C ALA A 1016 -24.11 37.76 -66.86
N LEU A 1017 -23.84 38.66 -67.82
CA LEU A 1017 -23.32 38.29 -69.14
C LEU A 1017 -21.86 38.75 -69.24
N GLN A 1018 -21.00 37.88 -69.73
CA GLN A 1018 -19.55 38.14 -69.82
C GLN A 1018 -19.27 39.45 -70.56
N SER A 1019 -18.46 40.32 -69.96
CA SER A 1019 -18.11 41.66 -70.46
C SER A 1019 -19.28 42.64 -70.67
N VAL A 1020 -20.45 42.42 -70.05
CA VAL A 1020 -21.58 43.37 -70.08
C VAL A 1020 -21.68 44.12 -68.73
N PRO A 1021 -21.55 45.46 -68.70
CA PRO A 1021 -21.66 46.23 -67.46
C PRO A 1021 -23.01 46.03 -66.75
N MET A 1022 -22.97 45.79 -65.44
CA MET A 1022 -24.15 45.61 -64.60
C MET A 1022 -24.02 46.27 -63.22
N VAL A 1023 -25.19 46.53 -62.61
CA VAL A 1023 -25.31 46.72 -61.16
C VAL A 1023 -25.54 45.34 -60.55
N ILE A 1024 -24.89 45.04 -59.43
CA ILE A 1024 -25.04 43.74 -58.75
C ILE A 1024 -26.45 43.68 -58.13
N PRO A 1025 -27.24 42.63 -58.40
CA PRO A 1025 -28.59 42.48 -57.85
C PRO A 1025 -28.56 42.08 -56.36
N TYR A 1026 -29.72 42.08 -55.70
CA TYR A 1026 -29.88 41.53 -54.34
C TYR A 1026 -28.87 42.05 -53.29
N THR A 1027 -28.57 43.35 -53.33
CA THR A 1027 -27.73 44.04 -52.34
C THR A 1027 -28.58 44.95 -51.44
N GLU A 1028 -28.66 44.63 -50.15
CA GLU A 1028 -29.28 45.47 -49.11
C GLU A 1028 -28.20 46.04 -48.18
N LEU A 1029 -27.30 46.83 -48.76
CA LEU A 1029 -26.17 47.46 -48.05
C LEU A 1029 -26.41 48.95 -47.78
N PHE A 1030 -25.99 49.41 -46.62
CA PHE A 1030 -26.07 50.82 -46.19
C PHE A 1030 -24.72 51.33 -45.66
N ALA A 1031 -24.44 52.62 -45.81
CA ALA A 1031 -23.25 53.23 -45.22
C ALA A 1031 -23.48 53.41 -43.70
N PHE A 1032 -22.58 52.85 -42.88
CA PHE A 1032 -22.73 52.78 -41.43
C PHE A 1032 -22.96 54.17 -40.80
N GLY A 1033 -23.92 54.25 -39.88
CA GLY A 1033 -24.34 55.51 -39.26
C GLY A 1033 -25.21 56.41 -40.15
N THR A 1034 -25.66 55.94 -41.32
CA THR A 1034 -26.52 56.68 -42.25
C THR A 1034 -27.62 55.80 -42.85
N GLU A 1035 -28.64 56.41 -43.46
CA GLU A 1035 -29.64 55.71 -44.30
C GLU A 1035 -29.22 55.62 -45.79
N ASN A 1036 -28.00 56.04 -46.15
CA ASN A 1036 -27.56 56.07 -47.54
C ASN A 1036 -27.26 54.64 -48.04
N PRO A 1037 -27.94 54.14 -49.09
CA PRO A 1037 -27.67 52.82 -49.64
C PRO A 1037 -26.31 52.76 -50.35
N VAL A 1038 -25.67 51.60 -50.29
CA VAL A 1038 -24.43 51.27 -51.00
C VAL A 1038 -24.76 50.26 -52.08
N VAL A 1039 -24.35 50.55 -53.31
CA VAL A 1039 -24.64 49.75 -54.50
C VAL A 1039 -23.33 49.33 -55.13
N PHE A 1040 -23.15 48.04 -55.37
CA PHE A 1040 -22.01 47.52 -56.10
C PHE A 1040 -22.29 47.43 -57.61
N LYS A 1041 -21.26 47.62 -58.43
CA LYS A 1041 -21.31 47.48 -59.89
C LYS A 1041 -20.10 46.72 -60.42
N ASP A 1042 -20.28 46.03 -61.54
CA ASP A 1042 -19.19 45.43 -62.31
C ASP A 1042 -19.28 45.93 -63.75
N ALA A 1043 -18.23 46.59 -64.23
CA ALA A 1043 -18.16 47.12 -65.58
C ALA A 1043 -17.67 46.10 -66.63
N SER A 1044 -17.18 44.94 -66.20
CA SER A 1044 -16.69 43.88 -67.06
C SER A 1044 -16.76 42.50 -66.37
N PRO A 1045 -17.97 41.95 -66.11
CA PRO A 1045 -18.12 40.65 -65.48
C PRO A 1045 -17.35 39.56 -66.23
N TYR A 1046 -16.64 38.72 -65.49
CA TYR A 1046 -15.76 37.69 -66.03
C TYR A 1046 -15.65 36.52 -65.06
N PHE A 1047 -15.60 35.31 -65.60
CA PHE A 1047 -15.45 34.07 -64.85
C PHE A 1047 -14.17 33.35 -65.28
N GLU A 1048 -13.39 32.92 -64.29
CA GLU A 1048 -12.28 32.01 -64.46
C GLU A 1048 -12.32 30.99 -63.32
N SER A 1049 -12.62 29.73 -63.64
CA SER A 1049 -12.56 28.65 -62.66
C SER A 1049 -11.13 28.41 -62.22
N CYS A 1050 -10.86 28.23 -60.92
CA CYS A 1050 -9.57 27.73 -60.42
C CYS A 1050 -9.09 26.56 -61.28
N SER A 1051 -8.05 26.79 -62.08
CA SER A 1051 -7.40 25.75 -62.87
C SER A 1051 -6.47 24.96 -61.94
N ALA A 1052 -6.47 23.64 -62.08
CA ALA A 1052 -5.78 22.74 -61.17
C ALA A 1052 -4.29 23.10 -60.95
N LEU A 1053 -3.87 23.01 -59.69
CA LEU A 1053 -2.49 22.84 -59.19
C LEU A 1053 -1.37 23.47 -60.05
N PRO A 1054 -0.75 24.58 -59.64
CA PRO A 1054 0.58 24.90 -60.17
C PRO A 1054 1.51 23.70 -59.91
N PRO A 1055 2.43 23.35 -60.84
CA PRO A 1055 3.44 22.36 -60.54
C PRO A 1055 4.23 22.83 -59.31
N MET A 1056 4.48 21.92 -58.36
CA MET A 1056 5.14 22.24 -57.10
C MET A 1056 6.37 23.14 -57.35
N PRO A 1057 6.50 24.28 -56.65
CA PRO A 1057 7.80 24.92 -56.54
C PRO A 1057 8.79 23.86 -56.06
N HIS A 1058 9.94 23.74 -56.72
CA HIS A 1058 11.03 22.96 -56.15
C HIS A 1058 11.34 23.57 -54.78
N ASP A 1059 11.11 22.80 -53.73
CA ASP A 1059 11.44 23.20 -52.38
C ASP A 1059 12.95 23.50 -52.33
N SER A 1060 13.27 24.77 -52.10
CA SER A 1060 14.66 25.23 -52.02
C SER A 1060 15.29 24.93 -50.66
N ASP A 1061 14.53 24.39 -49.71
CA ASP A 1061 15.06 23.95 -48.42
C ASP A 1061 15.73 22.57 -48.54
N VAL A 1062 17.00 22.60 -48.97
CA VAL A 1062 17.86 21.42 -49.12
C VAL A 1062 18.24 20.86 -47.74
N LYS A 1063 17.26 20.28 -47.04
CA LYS A 1063 17.45 19.53 -45.79
C LYS A 1063 16.33 18.59 -45.35
N LYS A 1064 15.32 18.32 -46.17
CA LYS A 1064 14.39 17.19 -45.95
C LYS A 1064 14.72 16.04 -46.88
N ASN A 1065 14.88 14.84 -46.33
CA ASN A 1065 14.85 13.62 -47.13
C ASN A 1065 13.48 13.53 -47.81
N PRO A 1066 13.40 13.09 -49.07
CA PRO A 1066 12.11 12.80 -49.68
C PRO A 1066 11.45 11.68 -48.88
N ILE A 1067 10.18 11.89 -48.53
CA ILE A 1067 9.29 10.80 -48.13
C ILE A 1067 9.35 9.76 -49.25
N ALA A 1068 9.65 8.50 -48.91
CA ALA A 1068 9.72 7.46 -49.90
C ALA A 1068 8.32 7.24 -50.49
N ASP A 1069 8.19 7.37 -51.82
CA ASP A 1069 7.05 6.82 -52.53
C ASP A 1069 6.91 5.34 -52.13
N LEU A 1070 5.71 4.93 -51.73
CA LEU A 1070 5.42 3.56 -51.29
C LEU A 1070 5.78 2.57 -52.41
N THR A 1071 6.94 1.92 -52.26
CA THR A 1071 7.37 0.82 -53.13
C THR A 1071 6.52 -0.42 -52.88
N GLU A 1072 6.39 -1.29 -53.88
CA GLU A 1072 5.61 -2.55 -53.79
C GLU A 1072 6.08 -3.50 -52.66
N ASP A 1073 7.26 -3.26 -52.07
CA ASP A 1073 7.82 -3.96 -50.90
C ASP A 1073 7.36 -3.39 -49.53
N SER A 1074 6.38 -2.49 -49.48
CA SER A 1074 5.86 -1.93 -48.21
C SER A 1074 5.06 -2.97 -47.41
N PRO A 1075 5.15 -3.01 -46.05
CA PRO A 1075 4.40 -3.98 -45.24
C PRO A 1075 2.89 -3.88 -45.44
N MET A 1076 2.15 -4.97 -45.20
CA MET A 1076 0.70 -5.02 -45.40
C MET A 1076 -0.03 -4.14 -44.39
N ARG A 1077 -0.36 -2.91 -44.78
CA ARG A 1077 -1.16 -1.99 -43.97
C ARG A 1077 -2.65 -2.22 -44.15
N TRP A 1078 -3.34 -2.40 -43.02
CA TRP A 1078 -4.80 -2.45 -42.91
C TRP A 1078 -5.32 -1.15 -42.30
N ARG A 1079 -6.52 -0.72 -42.67
CA ARG A 1079 -7.22 0.42 -42.07
C ARG A 1079 -8.65 0.02 -41.73
N VAL A 1080 -9.09 0.33 -40.52
CA VAL A 1080 -10.47 0.11 -40.05
C VAL A 1080 -11.13 1.47 -39.83
N PHE A 1081 -12.25 1.74 -40.49
CA PHE A 1081 -12.97 3.03 -40.37
C PHE A 1081 -14.48 2.87 -40.65
N PRO A 1082 -15.36 3.73 -40.14
CA PRO A 1082 -15.09 4.69 -39.07
C PRO A 1082 -14.73 3.93 -37.78
N ASN A 1083 -13.79 4.48 -37.02
CA ASN A 1083 -13.39 3.97 -35.72
C ASN A 1083 -13.14 5.21 -34.83
N PRO A 1084 -14.08 5.58 -33.96
CA PRO A 1084 -15.23 4.79 -33.49
C PRO A 1084 -16.37 4.58 -34.51
N VAL A 1085 -17.21 3.58 -34.24
CA VAL A 1085 -18.32 3.13 -35.09
C VAL A 1085 -19.65 3.70 -34.62
N ARG A 1086 -20.29 4.52 -35.45
CA ARG A 1086 -21.60 5.12 -35.16
C ARG A 1086 -22.74 4.42 -35.92
N ASP A 1087 -22.65 4.30 -37.24
CA ASP A 1087 -23.72 3.73 -38.09
C ASP A 1087 -23.83 2.18 -38.10
N GLY A 1088 -23.36 1.52 -37.03
CA GLY A 1088 -23.38 0.06 -36.95
C GLY A 1088 -22.56 -0.66 -38.03
N LYS A 1089 -21.61 0.02 -38.70
CA LYS A 1089 -20.81 -0.56 -39.78
C LYS A 1089 -19.34 -0.16 -39.70
N ILE A 1090 -18.47 -1.14 -39.82
CA ILE A 1090 -17.03 -0.95 -40.02
C ILE A 1090 -16.65 -1.31 -41.45
N ASN A 1091 -15.77 -0.51 -42.05
CA ASN A 1091 -15.10 -0.82 -43.29
C ASN A 1091 -13.65 -1.19 -42.98
N ILE A 1092 -13.20 -2.31 -43.52
CA ILE A 1092 -11.81 -2.75 -43.47
C ILE A 1092 -11.25 -2.57 -44.87
N VAL A 1093 -10.21 -1.75 -45.02
CA VAL A 1093 -9.48 -1.54 -46.27
C VAL A 1093 -8.05 -2.05 -46.12
N LEU A 1094 -7.58 -2.72 -47.16
CA LEU A 1094 -6.23 -3.24 -47.27
C LEU A 1094 -5.47 -2.42 -48.33
N MET A 1095 -4.35 -1.82 -47.94
CA MET A 1095 -3.58 -0.90 -48.81
C MET A 1095 -2.82 -1.62 -49.95
N ASN A 1096 -2.41 -2.88 -49.74
CA ASN A 1096 -1.58 -3.66 -50.67
C ASN A 1096 -2.28 -4.97 -51.09
N LYS A 1097 -1.92 -5.57 -52.23
CA LYS A 1097 -2.58 -6.82 -52.69
C LYS A 1097 -2.20 -8.03 -51.84
N LEU A 1098 -3.17 -8.62 -51.14
CA LEU A 1098 -3.02 -9.95 -50.53
C LEU A 1098 -3.03 -11.07 -51.59
N SER A 1099 -2.38 -12.18 -51.29
CA SER A 1099 -2.33 -13.39 -52.12
C SER A 1099 -3.22 -14.55 -51.63
N GLU A 1100 -3.92 -14.40 -50.50
CA GLU A 1100 -4.79 -15.44 -49.91
C GLU A 1100 -6.26 -15.30 -50.35
N SER A 1101 -7.03 -16.39 -50.27
CA SER A 1101 -8.41 -16.46 -50.78
C SER A 1101 -9.49 -16.16 -49.74
N ASP A 1102 -9.24 -16.46 -48.47
CA ASP A 1102 -10.22 -16.41 -47.38
C ASP A 1102 -9.56 -15.92 -46.09
N ILE A 1103 -10.14 -14.89 -45.46
CA ILE A 1103 -9.68 -14.33 -44.18
C ILE A 1103 -10.77 -14.53 -43.12
N ASP A 1104 -10.41 -15.04 -41.95
CA ASP A 1104 -11.33 -15.20 -40.81
C ASP A 1104 -11.29 -13.95 -39.94
N LEU A 1105 -12.44 -13.28 -39.81
CA LEU A 1105 -12.64 -12.12 -38.94
C LEU A 1105 -13.25 -12.57 -37.61
N LYS A 1106 -12.76 -11.99 -36.50
CA LYS A 1106 -13.36 -12.12 -35.17
C LYS A 1106 -13.37 -10.77 -34.45
N LEU A 1107 -14.40 -10.51 -33.65
CA LEU A 1107 -14.42 -9.43 -32.66
C LEU A 1107 -14.51 -10.04 -31.26
N PHE A 1108 -13.71 -9.54 -30.33
CA PHE A 1108 -13.68 -9.95 -28.92
C PHE A 1108 -13.98 -8.76 -28.01
N THR A 1109 -14.55 -8.99 -26.82
CA THR A 1109 -14.61 -7.96 -25.75
C THR A 1109 -13.23 -7.74 -25.12
N SER A 1110 -13.09 -6.69 -24.32
CA SER A 1110 -11.92 -6.44 -23.45
C SER A 1110 -11.55 -7.62 -22.55
N ASN A 1111 -12.51 -8.48 -22.20
CA ASN A 1111 -12.32 -9.67 -21.36
C ASN A 1111 -11.99 -10.93 -22.20
N GLY A 1112 -11.68 -10.79 -23.49
CA GLY A 1112 -11.30 -11.88 -24.39
C GLY A 1112 -12.46 -12.75 -24.91
N GLN A 1113 -13.72 -12.35 -24.69
CA GLN A 1113 -14.88 -13.11 -25.18
C GLN A 1113 -15.19 -12.78 -26.65
N CYS A 1114 -15.14 -13.78 -27.53
CA CYS A 1114 -15.53 -13.61 -28.94
C CYS A 1114 -17.05 -13.32 -29.06
N VAL A 1115 -17.41 -12.16 -29.62
CA VAL A 1115 -18.81 -11.68 -29.80
C VAL A 1115 -19.29 -11.68 -31.24
N HIS A 1116 -18.38 -11.60 -32.22
CA HIS A 1116 -18.70 -11.70 -33.64
C HIS A 1116 -17.64 -12.54 -34.35
N SER A 1117 -18.04 -13.31 -35.37
CA SER A 1117 -17.09 -13.91 -36.31
C SER A 1117 -17.72 -14.06 -37.68
N SER A 1118 -16.96 -13.73 -38.72
CA SER A 1118 -17.37 -13.82 -40.12
C SER A 1118 -16.17 -14.19 -41.00
N LYS A 1119 -16.41 -14.57 -42.26
CA LYS A 1119 -15.35 -14.83 -43.25
C LYS A 1119 -15.40 -13.75 -44.33
N LEU A 1120 -14.24 -13.14 -44.60
CA LEU A 1120 -14.06 -12.15 -45.65
C LEU A 1120 -13.51 -12.84 -46.90
N SER A 1121 -14.30 -12.85 -47.98
CA SER A 1121 -13.84 -13.29 -49.30
C SER A 1121 -13.29 -12.10 -50.09
N MET A 1122 -12.20 -12.29 -50.83
CA MET A 1122 -11.58 -11.21 -51.61
C MET A 1122 -12.53 -10.56 -52.62
N THR A 1123 -12.74 -9.25 -52.48
CA THR A 1123 -13.43 -8.38 -53.45
C THR A 1123 -12.41 -7.68 -54.37
N SER A 1124 -12.86 -7.14 -55.50
CA SER A 1124 -11.98 -6.39 -56.42
C SER A 1124 -11.53 -5.03 -55.89
N SER A 1125 -12.10 -4.56 -54.77
CA SER A 1125 -11.82 -3.25 -54.16
C SER A 1125 -10.87 -3.31 -52.96
N ALA A 1126 -10.50 -4.50 -52.47
CA ALA A 1126 -9.72 -4.67 -51.22
C ALA A 1126 -10.37 -3.98 -50.00
N GLU A 1127 -11.71 -3.89 -50.04
CA GLU A 1127 -12.56 -3.22 -49.05
C GLU A 1127 -13.71 -4.16 -48.66
N TRP A 1128 -13.98 -4.26 -47.35
CA TRP A 1128 -15.05 -5.04 -46.77
C TRP A 1128 -15.85 -4.22 -45.76
N SER A 1129 -17.18 -4.16 -45.92
CA SER A 1129 -18.08 -3.54 -44.94
C SER A 1129 -18.75 -4.63 -44.09
N ILE A 1130 -18.60 -4.54 -42.76
CA ILE A 1130 -19.14 -5.48 -41.78
C ILE A 1130 -20.16 -4.76 -40.89
N ASP A 1131 -21.33 -5.37 -40.72
CA ASP A 1131 -22.37 -4.90 -39.82
C ASP A 1131 -22.05 -5.33 -38.38
N VAL A 1132 -21.87 -4.35 -37.50
CA VAL A 1132 -21.61 -4.48 -36.06
C VAL A 1132 -22.73 -3.88 -35.20
N SER A 1133 -23.86 -3.48 -35.80
CA SER A 1133 -25.02 -2.84 -35.13
C SER A 1133 -25.65 -3.63 -33.98
N GLN A 1134 -25.24 -4.89 -33.80
CA GLN A 1134 -25.71 -5.81 -32.75
C GLN A 1134 -24.79 -5.83 -31.52
N LEU A 1135 -23.68 -5.07 -31.55
CA LEU A 1135 -22.75 -4.93 -30.42
C LEU A 1135 -23.16 -3.74 -29.55
N GLU A 1136 -22.88 -3.82 -28.26
CA GLU A 1136 -23.18 -2.76 -27.29
C GLU A 1136 -22.12 -1.64 -27.36
N GLN A 1137 -22.41 -0.49 -26.75
CA GLN A 1137 -21.42 0.58 -26.63
C GLN A 1137 -20.19 0.10 -25.84
N GLY A 1138 -19.00 0.14 -26.42
CA GLY A 1138 -17.79 -0.39 -25.78
C GLY A 1138 -16.60 -0.59 -26.73
N ILE A 1139 -15.51 -1.15 -26.18
CA ILE A 1139 -14.27 -1.44 -26.91
C ILE A 1139 -14.23 -2.92 -27.28
N TYR A 1140 -13.98 -3.20 -28.55
CA TYR A 1140 -13.86 -4.54 -29.11
C TYR A 1140 -12.50 -4.73 -29.79
N HIS A 1141 -11.93 -5.93 -29.73
CA HIS A 1141 -10.69 -6.29 -30.41
C HIS A 1141 -11.03 -7.04 -31.70
N LEU A 1142 -10.72 -6.47 -32.86
CA LEU A 1142 -10.74 -7.14 -34.16
C LEU A 1142 -9.48 -8.00 -34.30
N GLU A 1143 -9.65 -9.27 -34.62
CA GLU A 1143 -8.60 -10.10 -35.21
C GLU A 1143 -8.96 -10.44 -36.66
N LEU A 1144 -7.98 -10.33 -37.56
CA LEU A 1144 -8.02 -10.93 -38.89
C LEU A 1144 -7.01 -12.07 -38.95
N ARG A 1145 -7.44 -13.26 -39.39
CA ARG A 1145 -6.60 -14.45 -39.48
C ARG A 1145 -6.59 -15.09 -40.86
N GLY A 1146 -5.41 -15.55 -41.28
CA GLY A 1146 -5.18 -16.17 -42.59
C GLY A 1146 -5.22 -17.71 -42.55
N LEU A 1147 -4.73 -18.32 -43.61
CA LEU A 1147 -4.60 -19.77 -43.71
C LEU A 1147 -3.75 -20.33 -42.55
N GLN A 1148 -4.21 -21.45 -41.96
CA GLN A 1148 -3.63 -22.06 -40.76
C GLN A 1148 -3.71 -21.20 -39.47
N ASN A 1149 -4.64 -20.24 -39.40
CA ASN A 1149 -4.96 -19.45 -38.19
C ASN A 1149 -3.85 -18.45 -37.77
N THR A 1150 -2.94 -18.13 -38.70
CA THR A 1150 -1.96 -17.04 -38.61
C THR A 1150 -2.66 -15.70 -38.37
N LEU A 1151 -2.12 -14.86 -37.49
CA LEU A 1151 -2.64 -13.51 -37.26
C LEU A 1151 -2.15 -12.59 -38.38
N LEU A 1152 -3.07 -11.89 -39.06
CA LEU A 1152 -2.76 -10.96 -40.16
C LEU A 1152 -2.90 -9.49 -39.75
N ASN A 1153 -3.75 -9.21 -38.76
CA ASN A 1153 -3.96 -7.89 -38.16
C ASN A 1153 -4.68 -8.06 -36.81
N GLN A 1154 -4.38 -7.18 -35.85
CA GLN A 1154 -5.20 -6.98 -34.67
C GLN A 1154 -5.45 -5.49 -34.46
N SER A 1155 -6.70 -5.06 -34.35
CA SER A 1155 -7.06 -3.64 -34.21
C SER A 1155 -8.16 -3.47 -33.17
N LYS A 1156 -8.12 -2.43 -32.33
CA LYS A 1156 -9.27 -2.11 -31.46
C LYS A 1156 -10.30 -1.28 -32.22
N ILE A 1157 -11.56 -1.58 -31.97
CA ILE A 1157 -12.74 -0.94 -32.55
C ILE A 1157 -13.59 -0.42 -31.40
N VAL A 1158 -13.80 0.89 -31.36
CA VAL A 1158 -14.65 1.54 -30.37
C VAL A 1158 -16.05 1.69 -30.95
N ILE A 1159 -17.08 1.21 -30.27
CA ILE A 1159 -18.47 1.25 -30.72
C ILE A 1159 -19.23 2.30 -29.90
N LEU A 1160 -19.86 3.27 -30.57
CA LEU A 1160 -20.50 4.47 -29.99
C LEU A 1160 -21.92 4.75 -30.53
N HIS A 1161 -22.67 3.71 -30.94
CA HIS A 1161 -24.03 3.84 -31.51
C HIS A 1161 -25.03 4.51 -30.54
#